data_AF-A0A1Q8U6C4-F1
#
_entry.id   AF-A0A1Q8U6C4-F1
#
_cell.length_a   1.000
_cell.length_b   1.000
_cell.length_c   1.000
_cell.angle_alpha   90.00
_cell.angle_beta   90.00
_cell.angle_gamma   90.00
#
_symmetry.space_group_name_H-M   'P 1'
#
loop_
_entity.id
_entity.type
_entity.pdbx_description
1 polymer ?
#
loop_
_entity_poly.entity_id
_entity_poly.type
_entity_poly.pdbx_seq_one_letter_code
_entity_poly.pdbx_strand_id
1 'polypeptide(L)'
;MTSPAGTASATGAVGTASATGTVGTATRTGTAATTGGAATTGEAATTGGAATTGGAATTGTAGPGPRVAAGPWLLGVRHHGPGSARAVLAALAATRPAAVLIEGPPEGDALLPLAADPRMRPPVALLAHAVDDPGRASFWPMAAFSPEWVAIRWALDHDVPVRFIDLPAAHSLALKEPAPGAGGEETAGARAGEEVTPVVDPIRVLAETAGYDDPERWWEDVVEHRSPGGPAETGRNIGADQGSDADQDSNADQGSDAGQDSNAGQGSDDGPSGAAPVAGGAGGGSDAGDTGDALAPFVAVAEAMGALREAYGDGGQPRDAVREAYMRIQLRTARKEFGDGVAVVCGAWHVPALAARTTLAADRALLKGLPKVRADLTWVPWTHRRLARHSGYGAGIDSPGWYGHLFDVADRPIERWMTKVAGLLREEDRSVSTAHVIEAVRLAETLAALRGRPLAGLGETTDAVRAVMCEGSDVPLALVRDRLIVGETLGEVPDTAPAVPLQRDLTRSQRTLRLKPEASERELDLDLRKETDAARSRLLHRLRLLDVGWGDPVAGRGSTGTFRESWRLSWEPELHVRVAEAGVWGTTVVTAATAKAESGAVAATALADVTALAEHCLLAGLPDALPVVMKALADRAALDADVGRLADALPALARSLRYGDVRSTDTAALAEVAAGLAERICVGLPPACTGLDADGAEALRRQVEAVHGAIGLLLAGTAPAEGLRERWDAVLHKLAARDAVAGIIRGRATRLLLDEGRLAEDEAARLMGLALSPGTQPADAAAWIEGFVGGASGGGMLLVHDERLLGLVDAWLTGVPAEMFTDVLPLLRRTFSAYEPGVRRTLGELVRRGPVHEGARREDVGRVPGGFGPGLDRARADAVEPVLRLLIGRRSEPEGAAG
;
A
#
# COMPACT_ATOMS: atom_id res chain seq x y z
N MET A 1 -17.06 62.03 -44.53
CA MET A 1 -17.89 62.05 -45.74
C MET A 1 -17.78 60.70 -46.43
N THR A 2 -18.93 60.17 -46.82
CA THR A 2 -19.22 59.01 -47.68
C THR A 2 -18.20 58.70 -48.81
N SER A 3 -17.72 57.44 -48.86
CA SER A 3 -18.05 56.36 -49.83
C SER A 3 -18.32 56.72 -51.31
N PRO A 4 -17.98 55.86 -52.31
CA PRO A 4 -18.45 54.45 -52.43
C PRO A 4 -17.37 53.44 -52.93
N ALA A 5 -17.49 52.10 -52.82
CA ALA A 5 -18.50 51.15 -53.35
C ALA A 5 -18.70 51.22 -54.89
N GLY A 6 -18.74 50.14 -55.69
CA GLY A 6 -18.56 48.70 -55.42
C GLY A 6 -19.48 47.86 -56.33
N THR A 7 -18.98 46.81 -57.00
CA THR A 7 -19.82 45.81 -57.71
C THR A 7 -19.10 44.46 -57.88
N ALA A 8 -19.86 43.37 -57.87
CA ALA A 8 -19.40 41.99 -57.72
C ALA A 8 -19.28 41.20 -59.05
N SER A 9 -18.49 40.11 -59.05
CA SER A 9 -19.00 38.72 -59.15
C SER A 9 -17.97 37.71 -59.66
N ALA A 10 -17.70 36.65 -58.90
CA ALA A 10 -17.61 35.25 -59.37
C ALA A 10 -17.29 34.31 -58.18
N THR A 11 -18.07 33.25 -58.01
CA THR A 11 -17.89 32.21 -56.98
C THR A 11 -16.93 31.11 -57.43
N GLY A 12 -16.13 30.56 -56.51
CA GLY A 12 -15.34 29.33 -56.72
C GLY A 12 -15.24 28.54 -55.42
N ALA A 13 -15.73 27.29 -55.42
CA ALA A 13 -15.82 26.44 -54.24
C ALA A 13 -14.59 25.52 -54.06
N VAL A 14 -14.46 24.98 -52.84
CA VAL A 14 -13.35 24.13 -52.38
C VAL A 14 -13.42 22.70 -52.94
N GLY A 15 -12.26 22.11 -53.27
CA GLY A 15 -12.15 20.72 -53.71
C GLY A 15 -10.72 20.17 -53.72
N THR A 16 -10.33 19.55 -52.60
CA THR A 16 -9.43 18.37 -52.42
C THR A 16 -8.23 18.07 -53.36
N ALA A 17 -7.12 17.65 -52.70
CA ALA A 17 -6.19 16.56 -53.04
C ALA A 17 -4.77 16.86 -53.57
N SER A 18 -3.79 16.30 -52.84
CA SER A 18 -2.53 15.63 -53.24
C SER A 18 -1.80 15.99 -54.55
N ALA A 19 -0.49 16.26 -54.46
CA ALA A 19 0.59 15.28 -54.75
C ALA A 19 1.99 15.90 -55.02
N THR A 20 3.05 15.19 -54.56
CA THR A 20 4.41 15.02 -55.17
C THR A 20 5.25 16.19 -55.73
N GLY A 21 6.56 16.20 -55.44
CA GLY A 21 7.53 17.10 -56.12
C GLY A 21 9.02 16.87 -55.82
N THR A 22 9.68 16.00 -56.61
CA THR A 22 11.10 15.57 -56.56
C THR A 22 12.13 16.58 -57.10
N VAL A 23 13.33 16.73 -56.47
CA VAL A 23 14.68 17.10 -57.04
C VAL A 23 15.78 16.64 -56.02
N GLY A 24 17.04 16.28 -56.33
CA GLY A 24 17.70 15.95 -57.62
C GLY A 24 19.22 16.18 -57.76
N THR A 25 20.10 15.45 -57.03
CA THR A 25 21.55 15.12 -57.32
C THR A 25 22.64 16.18 -57.61
N ALA A 26 23.87 16.01 -57.05
CA ALA A 26 25.10 15.64 -57.81
C ALA A 26 26.49 15.67 -57.05
N THR A 27 27.18 14.50 -56.96
CA THR A 27 28.67 14.25 -57.00
C THR A 27 29.65 14.86 -55.94
N ARG A 28 30.79 14.25 -55.54
CA ARG A 28 31.54 13.01 -55.98
C ARG A 28 32.56 12.47 -54.93
N THR A 29 32.99 11.20 -55.10
CA THR A 29 34.22 10.50 -54.60
C THR A 29 34.46 10.43 -53.07
N GLY A 30 34.64 9.27 -52.41
CA GLY A 30 34.73 7.82 -52.76
C GLY A 30 34.72 6.98 -51.45
N THR A 31 35.17 5.73 -51.27
CA THR A 31 35.84 4.67 -52.09
C THR A 31 35.69 3.29 -51.35
N ALA A 32 36.14 2.17 -51.94
CA ALA A 32 36.41 0.84 -51.31
C ALA A 32 35.22 -0.05 -50.83
N ALA A 33 34.58 -0.63 -51.83
CA ALA A 33 33.75 -1.85 -51.86
C ALA A 33 34.35 -3.10 -51.11
N THR A 34 33.58 -3.90 -50.34
CA THR A 34 32.92 -5.22 -50.67
C THR A 34 33.86 -6.41 -51.00
N THR A 35 33.60 -7.71 -50.75
CA THR A 35 32.45 -8.50 -50.24
C THR A 35 32.87 -9.98 -49.98
N GLY A 36 32.14 -10.71 -49.13
CA GLY A 36 31.68 -12.08 -49.47
C GLY A 36 32.40 -13.34 -48.93
N GLY A 37 31.66 -14.18 -48.19
CA GLY A 37 31.35 -15.55 -48.64
C GLY A 37 32.22 -16.76 -48.23
N ALA A 38 31.59 -17.68 -47.47
CA ALA A 38 31.67 -19.14 -47.57
C ALA A 38 32.96 -19.95 -47.22
N ALA A 39 32.86 -20.67 -46.09
CA ALA A 39 33.01 -22.14 -45.91
C ALA A 39 34.30 -22.94 -46.31
N THR A 40 34.51 -24.00 -45.50
CA THR A 40 35.25 -25.28 -45.73
C THR A 40 36.72 -25.43 -45.26
N THR A 41 36.91 -26.47 -44.42
CA THR A 41 38.00 -27.47 -44.33
C THR A 41 39.49 -27.07 -44.27
N GLY A 42 40.28 -27.74 -43.40
CA GLY A 42 41.69 -28.04 -43.71
C GLY A 42 42.71 -28.04 -42.55
N GLU A 43 43.00 -29.24 -42.04
CA GLU A 43 44.24 -29.76 -41.43
C GLU A 43 45.51 -28.89 -41.13
N ALA A 44 46.02 -29.09 -39.91
CA ALA A 44 47.39 -29.48 -39.51
C ALA A 44 48.68 -28.72 -39.96
N ALA A 45 49.42 -28.18 -38.98
CA ALA A 45 50.90 -28.28 -38.75
C ALA A 45 51.29 -27.38 -37.54
N THR A 46 51.67 -27.88 -36.35
CA THR A 46 52.97 -28.45 -35.88
C THR A 46 54.14 -27.46 -35.67
N THR A 47 55.00 -27.80 -34.70
CA THR A 47 56.17 -27.07 -34.12
C THR A 47 55.84 -25.97 -33.08
N GLY A 48 56.52 -25.85 -31.94
CA GLY A 48 57.51 -26.74 -31.29
C GLY A 48 58.35 -26.05 -30.18
N GLY A 49 58.66 -26.76 -29.08
CA GLY A 49 59.55 -26.28 -27.99
C GLY A 49 58.80 -25.80 -26.74
N ALA A 50 58.62 -26.51 -25.61
CA ALA A 50 59.45 -27.44 -24.82
C ALA A 50 60.32 -26.77 -23.72
N ALA A 51 59.88 -26.93 -22.45
CA ALA A 51 60.74 -26.99 -21.27
C ALA A 51 60.05 -27.80 -20.17
N THR A 52 60.73 -28.79 -19.63
CA THR A 52 60.20 -29.82 -18.72
C THR A 52 60.63 -29.59 -17.28
N THR A 53 59.71 -29.75 -16.32
CA THR A 53 60.04 -30.19 -14.95
C THR A 53 58.99 -31.21 -14.50
N GLY A 54 59.44 -32.43 -14.18
CA GLY A 54 58.56 -33.52 -13.76
C GLY A 54 58.40 -33.60 -12.24
N GLY A 55 57.23 -34.03 -11.79
CA GLY A 55 56.95 -34.43 -10.41
C GLY A 55 55.78 -35.41 -10.43
N ALA A 56 56.04 -36.69 -10.15
CA ALA A 56 55.03 -37.74 -10.24
C ALA A 56 54.15 -37.79 -8.98
N ALA A 57 52.83 -37.84 -9.15
CA ALA A 57 51.87 -38.17 -8.10
C ALA A 57 50.73 -39.03 -8.66
N THR A 58 50.80 -40.33 -8.37
CA THR A 58 49.71 -41.30 -8.26
C THR A 58 48.35 -40.96 -8.87
N THR A 59 48.02 -41.60 -10.00
CA THR A 59 46.64 -41.75 -10.49
C THR A 59 45.83 -42.64 -9.53
N GLY A 60 45.07 -42.02 -8.63
CA GLY A 60 44.01 -42.70 -7.88
C GLY A 60 42.76 -42.82 -8.74
N THR A 61 42.54 -43.97 -9.38
CA THR A 61 41.33 -44.23 -10.17
C THR A 61 40.13 -44.38 -9.24
N ALA A 62 39.38 -43.31 -9.03
CA ALA A 62 38.07 -43.39 -8.38
C ALA A 62 37.14 -44.22 -9.27
N GLY A 63 36.84 -45.46 -8.84
CA GLY A 63 35.88 -46.31 -9.52
C GLY A 63 34.47 -45.68 -9.49
N PRO A 64 33.61 -45.98 -10.47
CA PRO A 64 32.24 -45.48 -10.45
C PRO A 64 31.51 -46.04 -9.23
N GLY A 65 31.02 -45.14 -8.37
CA GLY A 65 30.16 -45.51 -7.25
C GLY A 65 28.86 -46.19 -7.71
N PRO A 66 28.10 -46.81 -6.80
CA PRO A 66 26.86 -47.50 -7.15
C PRO A 66 25.91 -46.55 -7.88
N ARG A 67 25.52 -46.90 -9.11
CA ARG A 67 24.53 -46.12 -9.86
C ARG A 67 23.15 -46.30 -9.20
N VAL A 68 22.71 -45.24 -8.52
CA VAL A 68 21.32 -45.03 -8.10
C VAL A 68 20.38 -45.21 -9.29
N ALA A 69 19.13 -45.61 -9.04
CA ALA A 69 18.12 -45.84 -10.08
C ALA A 69 18.06 -44.64 -11.05
N ALA A 70 18.23 -44.93 -12.35
CA ALA A 70 18.26 -43.90 -13.38
C ALA A 70 16.90 -43.19 -13.48
N GLY A 71 16.92 -41.86 -13.42
CA GLY A 71 15.73 -41.01 -13.42
C GLY A 71 15.01 -40.90 -14.78
N PRO A 72 14.27 -39.81 -15.04
CA PRO A 72 14.27 -38.54 -14.29
C PRO A 72 13.59 -38.63 -12.92
N TRP A 73 14.08 -37.85 -11.95
CA TRP A 73 13.47 -37.71 -10.64
C TRP A 73 12.50 -36.52 -10.65
N LEU A 74 11.20 -36.77 -10.46
CA LEU A 74 10.16 -35.75 -10.42
C LEU A 74 9.89 -35.36 -8.96
N LEU A 75 10.42 -34.22 -8.52
CA LEU A 75 10.31 -33.69 -7.17
C LEU A 75 9.10 -32.74 -7.13
N GLY A 76 7.91 -33.32 -6.93
CA GLY A 76 6.66 -32.58 -6.80
C GLY A 76 6.59 -31.83 -5.48
N VAL A 77 6.49 -30.50 -5.55
CA VAL A 77 6.57 -29.62 -4.38
C VAL A 77 5.37 -28.71 -4.22
N ARG A 78 5.28 -28.11 -3.03
CA ARG A 78 4.60 -26.84 -2.82
C ARG A 78 5.65 -25.73 -2.90
N HIS A 79 5.43 -24.70 -3.73
CA HIS A 79 6.41 -23.64 -4.07
C HIS A 79 6.99 -22.85 -2.88
N HIS A 80 6.37 -22.94 -1.70
CA HIS A 80 6.74 -22.23 -0.49
C HIS A 80 6.47 -23.14 0.73
N GLY A 81 7.44 -23.96 1.11
CA GLY A 81 7.29 -24.92 2.20
C GLY A 81 8.66 -25.37 2.76
N PRO A 82 9.01 -25.06 4.02
CA PRO A 82 10.35 -25.31 4.56
C PRO A 82 10.77 -26.79 4.58
N GLY A 83 9.87 -27.70 4.91
CA GLY A 83 10.00 -29.15 4.82
C GLY A 83 10.07 -29.64 3.38
N SER A 84 9.28 -29.07 2.47
CA SER A 84 9.42 -29.32 1.02
C SER A 84 10.81 -28.94 0.51
N ALA A 85 11.35 -27.80 0.97
CA ALA A 85 12.68 -27.33 0.62
C ALA A 85 13.79 -28.22 1.22
N ARG A 86 13.64 -28.65 2.48
CA ARG A 86 14.52 -29.64 3.14
C ARG A 86 14.51 -30.98 2.40
N ALA A 87 13.33 -31.47 2.00
CA ALA A 87 13.18 -32.72 1.25
C ALA A 87 13.85 -32.64 -0.13
N VAL A 88 13.72 -31.51 -0.84
CA VAL A 88 14.41 -31.31 -2.14
C VAL A 88 15.92 -31.30 -1.95
N LEU A 89 16.45 -30.62 -0.93
CA LEU A 89 17.88 -30.64 -0.62
C LEU A 89 18.38 -32.05 -0.30
N ALA A 90 17.63 -32.84 0.49
CA ALA A 90 17.97 -34.24 0.77
C ALA A 90 17.96 -35.10 -0.50
N ALA A 91 16.93 -35.00 -1.33
CA ALA A 91 16.83 -35.73 -2.59
C ALA A 91 17.96 -35.36 -3.57
N LEU A 92 18.32 -34.08 -3.70
CA LEU A 92 19.42 -33.64 -4.55
C LEU A 92 20.78 -34.13 -4.03
N ALA A 93 21.02 -34.08 -2.72
CA ALA A 93 22.24 -34.57 -2.09
C ALA A 93 22.44 -36.10 -2.28
N ALA A 94 21.34 -36.87 -2.21
CA ALA A 94 21.31 -38.32 -2.37
C ALA A 94 21.40 -38.77 -3.84
N THR A 95 20.68 -38.10 -4.75
CA THR A 95 20.63 -38.49 -6.19
C THR A 95 21.76 -37.91 -7.04
N ARG A 96 22.30 -36.74 -6.66
CA ARG A 96 23.35 -35.99 -7.37
C ARG A 96 23.10 -35.89 -8.88
N PRO A 97 22.02 -35.19 -9.31
CA PRO A 97 21.65 -35.12 -10.71
C PRO A 97 22.72 -34.43 -11.57
N ALA A 98 22.79 -34.83 -12.84
CA ALA A 98 23.61 -34.22 -13.87
C ALA A 98 23.01 -32.89 -14.40
N ALA A 99 21.73 -32.64 -14.15
CA ALA A 99 21.08 -31.34 -14.34
C ALA A 99 19.82 -31.21 -13.46
N VAL A 100 19.51 -29.98 -13.05
CA VAL A 100 18.30 -29.62 -12.30
C VAL A 100 17.39 -28.76 -13.18
N LEU A 101 16.12 -29.15 -13.30
CA LEU A 101 15.11 -28.43 -14.05
C LEU A 101 14.09 -27.83 -13.09
N ILE A 102 13.77 -26.54 -13.26
CA ILE A 102 12.92 -25.78 -12.35
C ILE A 102 11.67 -25.28 -13.08
N GLU A 103 10.52 -25.32 -12.43
CA GLU A 103 9.32 -24.64 -12.90
C GLU A 103 9.52 -23.11 -12.90
N GLY A 104 9.46 -22.52 -14.09
CA GLY A 104 9.61 -21.09 -14.33
C GLY A 104 9.88 -20.80 -15.80
N PRO A 105 9.86 -19.54 -16.24
CA PRO A 105 10.01 -19.17 -17.63
C PRO A 105 11.47 -19.27 -18.10
N PRO A 106 11.78 -19.94 -19.24
CA PRO A 106 13.14 -20.11 -19.77
C PRO A 106 13.85 -18.80 -20.11
N GLU A 107 13.13 -17.69 -20.32
CA GLU A 107 13.75 -16.36 -20.43
C GLU A 107 14.53 -15.96 -19.16
N GLY A 108 14.24 -16.60 -18.01
CA GLY A 108 14.93 -16.42 -16.73
C GLY A 108 16.29 -17.12 -16.62
N ASP A 109 16.66 -18.02 -17.54
CA ASP A 109 17.90 -18.81 -17.45
C ASP A 109 19.15 -17.94 -17.31
N ALA A 110 19.19 -16.82 -18.05
CA ALA A 110 20.30 -15.86 -18.01
C ALA A 110 20.43 -15.13 -16.66
N LEU A 111 19.41 -15.21 -15.79
CA LEU A 111 19.34 -14.56 -14.48
C LEU A 111 19.61 -15.53 -13.33
N LEU A 112 19.63 -16.85 -13.57
CA LEU A 112 19.94 -17.87 -12.56
C LEU A 112 21.29 -17.63 -11.85
N PRO A 113 22.39 -17.24 -12.53
CA PRO A 113 23.68 -17.00 -11.86
C PRO A 113 23.63 -15.88 -10.80
N LEU A 114 22.66 -14.97 -10.86
CA LEU A 114 22.51 -13.90 -9.85
C LEU A 114 22.02 -14.44 -8.50
N ALA A 115 21.41 -15.63 -8.45
CA ALA A 115 21.05 -16.30 -7.19
C ALA A 115 22.28 -16.71 -6.35
N ALA A 116 23.48 -16.74 -6.96
CA ALA A 116 24.75 -16.96 -6.25
C ALA A 116 25.29 -15.71 -5.54
N ASP A 117 24.90 -14.48 -5.93
CA ASP A 117 25.41 -13.23 -5.33
C ASP A 117 24.99 -13.13 -3.84
N PRO A 118 25.91 -12.92 -2.88
CA PRO A 118 25.57 -12.82 -1.45
C PRO A 118 24.61 -11.69 -1.05
N ARG A 119 24.35 -10.72 -1.95
CA ARG A 119 23.36 -9.65 -1.79
C ARG A 119 21.98 -10.02 -2.35
N MET A 120 21.87 -11.13 -3.07
CA MET A 120 20.59 -11.68 -3.50
C MET A 120 19.98 -12.43 -2.31
N ARG A 121 19.02 -11.79 -1.63
CA ARG A 121 18.40 -12.30 -0.40
C ARG A 121 16.90 -12.38 -0.58
N PRO A 122 16.31 -13.58 -0.61
CA PRO A 122 14.86 -13.73 -0.70
C PRO A 122 14.17 -13.14 0.55
N PRO A 123 12.88 -12.76 0.48
CA PRO A 123 11.96 -12.96 -0.65
C PRO A 123 12.27 -12.07 -1.87
N VAL A 124 12.47 -12.70 -3.03
CA VAL A 124 12.68 -12.03 -4.33
C VAL A 124 11.71 -12.60 -5.36
N ALA A 125 11.41 -11.87 -6.41
CA ALA A 125 10.59 -12.37 -7.51
C ALA A 125 11.29 -12.17 -8.85
N LEU A 126 11.15 -13.18 -9.71
CA LEU A 126 11.40 -13.00 -11.13
C LEU A 126 10.19 -12.23 -11.70
N LEU A 127 10.39 -10.99 -12.08
CA LEU A 127 9.41 -10.14 -12.77
C LEU A 127 9.60 -10.32 -14.27
N ALA A 128 8.56 -10.76 -14.98
CA ALA A 128 8.45 -10.62 -16.43
C ALA A 128 7.41 -9.54 -16.76
N HIS A 129 7.73 -8.65 -17.70
CA HIS A 129 6.77 -7.67 -18.22
C HIS A 129 6.83 -7.61 -19.75
N ALA A 130 5.72 -7.22 -20.39
CA ALA A 130 5.77 -6.94 -21.82
C ALA A 130 6.57 -5.65 -22.05
N VAL A 131 7.41 -5.63 -23.08
CA VAL A 131 8.30 -4.47 -23.36
C VAL A 131 7.50 -3.27 -23.89
N ASP A 132 6.43 -3.55 -24.61
CA ASP A 132 5.55 -2.53 -25.23
C ASP A 132 4.39 -2.10 -24.30
N ASP A 133 4.19 -2.80 -23.19
CA ASP A 133 3.16 -2.55 -22.17
C ASP A 133 3.65 -3.09 -20.80
N PRO A 134 4.46 -2.33 -20.04
CA PRO A 134 5.04 -2.82 -18.80
C PRO A 134 4.02 -3.19 -17.70
N GLY A 135 2.81 -2.60 -17.74
CA GLY A 135 1.72 -2.96 -16.83
C GLY A 135 1.23 -4.40 -17.00
N ARG A 136 1.45 -4.98 -18.19
CA ARG A 136 1.26 -6.41 -18.46
C ARG A 136 2.43 -7.23 -17.90
N ALA A 137 2.45 -7.37 -16.58
CA ALA A 137 3.47 -8.07 -15.82
C ALA A 137 2.98 -9.37 -15.16
N SER A 138 3.91 -10.27 -14.83
CA SER A 138 3.75 -11.45 -14.00
C SER A 138 4.98 -11.66 -13.11
N PHE A 139 4.77 -12.26 -11.94
CA PHE A 139 5.80 -12.50 -10.94
C PHE A 139 5.88 -13.98 -10.58
N TRP A 140 7.10 -14.51 -10.48
CA TRP A 140 7.41 -15.80 -9.87
C TRP A 140 8.23 -15.52 -8.60
N PRO A 141 7.55 -15.30 -7.45
CA PRO A 141 8.21 -15.05 -6.18
C PRO A 141 8.87 -16.31 -5.63
N MET A 142 9.95 -16.13 -4.88
CA MET A 142 10.77 -17.17 -4.27
C MET A 142 11.23 -16.72 -2.88
N ALA A 143 11.03 -17.58 -1.89
CA ALA A 143 11.46 -17.37 -0.51
C ALA A 143 12.74 -18.19 -0.21
N ALA A 144 13.39 -17.94 0.93
CA ALA A 144 14.51 -18.79 1.38
C ALA A 144 14.09 -20.28 1.50
N PHE A 145 12.82 -20.49 1.87
CA PHE A 145 12.14 -21.77 2.03
C PHE A 145 11.34 -22.20 0.78
N SER A 146 11.58 -21.61 -0.39
CA SER A 146 11.07 -22.12 -1.66
C SER A 146 11.90 -23.31 -2.13
N PRO A 147 11.29 -24.48 -2.43
CA PRO A 147 12.02 -25.64 -2.93
C PRO A 147 12.78 -25.38 -4.25
N GLU A 148 12.23 -24.53 -5.11
CA GLU A 148 12.86 -24.04 -6.33
C GLU A 148 14.10 -23.20 -6.03
N TRP A 149 14.01 -22.31 -5.05
CA TRP A 149 15.13 -21.45 -4.64
C TRP A 149 16.31 -22.25 -4.10
N VAL A 150 16.03 -23.21 -3.20
CA VAL A 150 17.09 -24.07 -2.64
C VAL A 150 17.65 -25.02 -3.69
N ALA A 151 16.87 -25.46 -4.67
CA ALA A 151 17.35 -26.27 -5.79
C ALA A 151 18.26 -25.47 -6.74
N ILE A 152 17.90 -24.22 -7.06
CA ILE A 152 18.75 -23.29 -7.83
C ILE A 152 20.07 -23.04 -7.08
N ARG A 153 19.99 -22.70 -5.78
CA ARG A 153 21.17 -22.51 -4.92
C ARG A 153 22.05 -23.75 -4.89
N TRP A 154 21.48 -24.91 -4.58
CA TRP A 154 22.21 -26.18 -4.54
C TRP A 154 22.91 -26.48 -5.86
N ALA A 155 22.24 -26.30 -7.00
CA ALA A 155 22.81 -26.58 -8.31
C ALA A 155 23.99 -25.65 -8.62
N LEU A 156 23.85 -24.35 -8.35
CA LEU A 156 24.93 -23.36 -8.52
C LEU A 156 26.11 -23.62 -7.57
N ASP A 157 25.83 -23.99 -6.31
CA ASP A 157 26.86 -24.27 -5.29
C ASP A 157 27.60 -25.61 -5.55
N HIS A 158 27.13 -26.44 -6.49
CA HIS A 158 27.74 -27.73 -6.90
C HIS A 158 28.16 -27.78 -8.39
N ASP A 159 28.18 -26.65 -9.10
CA ASP A 159 28.46 -26.56 -10.54
C ASP A 159 27.56 -27.45 -11.44
N VAL A 160 26.34 -27.77 -10.97
CA VAL A 160 25.34 -28.55 -11.72
C VAL A 160 24.51 -27.62 -12.62
N PRO A 161 24.35 -27.94 -13.93
CA PRO A 161 23.48 -27.18 -14.82
C PRO A 161 22.05 -27.06 -14.30
N VAL A 162 21.56 -25.83 -14.13
CA VAL A 162 20.19 -25.51 -13.76
C VAL A 162 19.48 -24.73 -14.87
N ARG A 163 18.23 -25.07 -15.19
CA ARG A 163 17.41 -24.42 -16.23
C ARG A 163 15.93 -24.37 -15.86
N PHE A 164 15.24 -23.34 -16.31
CA PHE A 164 13.80 -23.19 -16.26
C PHE A 164 13.10 -23.95 -17.41
N ILE A 165 11.94 -24.57 -17.13
CA ILE A 165 11.25 -25.46 -18.09
C ILE A 165 9.76 -25.22 -18.31
N ASP A 166 9.15 -24.19 -17.70
CA ASP A 166 7.74 -23.84 -17.91
C ASP A 166 7.53 -23.05 -19.21
N LEU A 167 6.26 -22.78 -19.55
CA LEU A 167 5.87 -22.00 -20.72
C LEU A 167 6.55 -20.61 -20.73
N PRO A 168 7.17 -20.19 -21.86
CA PRO A 168 7.82 -18.89 -21.97
C PRO A 168 6.93 -17.73 -21.53
N ALA A 169 7.52 -16.78 -20.81
CA ALA A 169 6.83 -15.57 -20.33
C ALA A 169 6.19 -14.80 -21.51
N ALA A 170 6.83 -14.81 -22.68
CA ALA A 170 6.29 -14.27 -23.93
C ALA A 170 4.88 -14.80 -24.29
N HIS A 171 4.56 -16.05 -23.96
CA HIS A 171 3.24 -16.66 -24.16
C HIS A 171 2.34 -16.47 -22.94
N SER A 172 2.86 -16.68 -21.73
CA SER A 172 2.11 -16.55 -20.47
C SER A 172 1.56 -15.14 -20.26
N LEU A 173 2.33 -14.11 -20.61
CA LEU A 173 1.85 -12.72 -20.64
C LEU A 173 0.81 -12.52 -21.76
N ALA A 174 1.07 -13.02 -22.97
CA ALA A 174 0.17 -12.86 -24.11
C ALA A 174 -1.22 -13.51 -23.93
N LEU A 175 -1.33 -14.54 -23.07
CA LEU A 175 -2.57 -15.22 -22.69
C LEU A 175 -3.28 -14.58 -21.48
N LYS A 176 -2.63 -13.65 -20.77
CA LYS A 176 -3.23 -12.90 -19.65
C LYS A 176 -4.05 -11.74 -20.21
N GLU A 177 -5.34 -11.66 -19.87
CA GLU A 177 -6.15 -10.48 -20.19
C GLU A 177 -5.55 -9.24 -19.50
N PRO A 178 -5.61 -8.04 -20.11
CA PRO A 178 -5.18 -6.83 -19.45
C PRO A 178 -6.02 -6.62 -18.19
N ALA A 179 -5.36 -6.32 -17.07
CA ALA A 179 -6.10 -5.95 -15.86
C ALA A 179 -6.96 -4.71 -16.14
N PRO A 180 -8.22 -4.65 -15.68
CA PRO A 180 -9.03 -3.45 -15.85
C PRO A 180 -8.31 -2.27 -15.20
N GLY A 181 -8.05 -1.23 -16.00
CA GLY A 181 -7.27 -0.08 -15.58
C GLY A 181 -7.92 0.66 -14.41
N ALA A 182 -7.10 1.18 -13.51
CA ALA A 182 -7.57 2.01 -12.42
C ALA A 182 -8.07 3.37 -12.96
N GLY A 183 -9.35 3.43 -13.34
CA GLY A 183 -10.01 4.65 -13.78
C GLY A 183 -11.38 4.43 -14.42
N GLY A 184 -12.45 4.77 -13.69
CA GLY A 184 -13.78 5.01 -14.25
C GLY A 184 -14.81 3.88 -14.15
N GLU A 185 -15.68 4.00 -13.13
CA GLU A 185 -17.09 3.56 -13.04
C GLU A 185 -17.52 2.11 -13.36
N GLU A 186 -18.39 1.61 -12.47
CA GLU A 186 -19.05 0.31 -12.57
C GLU A 186 -19.92 0.19 -13.83
N THR A 187 -19.67 -0.83 -14.65
CA THR A 187 -20.70 -1.39 -15.54
C THR A 187 -20.72 -2.92 -15.43
N ALA A 188 -21.49 -3.42 -14.46
CA ALA A 188 -21.82 -4.83 -14.32
C ALA A 188 -22.74 -5.30 -15.48
N GLY A 189 -22.13 -5.58 -16.63
CA GLY A 189 -22.80 -6.11 -17.82
C GLY A 189 -22.73 -7.63 -17.88
N ALA A 190 -23.78 -8.31 -17.46
CA ALA A 190 -23.83 -9.77 -17.41
C ALA A 190 -23.61 -10.45 -18.78
N ARG A 191 -22.62 -11.34 -18.86
CA ARG A 191 -22.56 -12.42 -19.86
C ARG A 191 -22.80 -13.75 -19.15
N ALA A 192 -24.05 -14.21 -19.17
CA ALA A 192 -24.39 -15.55 -18.75
C ALA A 192 -24.16 -16.53 -19.92
N GLY A 193 -23.60 -17.71 -19.65
CA GLY A 193 -23.57 -18.80 -20.62
C GLY A 193 -22.21 -19.42 -20.94
N GLU A 194 -21.32 -19.59 -19.95
CA GLU A 194 -20.21 -20.54 -20.04
C GLU A 194 -20.14 -21.33 -18.72
N GLU A 195 -20.16 -22.66 -18.79
CA GLU A 195 -20.02 -23.53 -17.61
C GLU A 195 -18.57 -23.45 -17.12
N VAL A 196 -18.30 -22.52 -16.20
CA VAL A 196 -17.01 -22.44 -15.52
C VAL A 196 -16.85 -23.69 -14.66
N THR A 197 -16.05 -24.65 -15.15
CA THR A 197 -15.62 -25.80 -14.34
C THR A 197 -14.93 -25.28 -13.08
N PRO A 198 -15.35 -25.70 -11.87
CA PRO A 198 -14.76 -25.19 -10.64
C PRO A 198 -13.28 -25.59 -10.59
N VAL A 199 -12.41 -24.59 -10.43
CA VAL A 199 -10.97 -24.81 -10.27
C VAL A 199 -10.74 -25.54 -8.94
N VAL A 200 -10.20 -26.75 -9.02
CA VAL A 200 -9.94 -27.58 -7.84
C VAL A 200 -8.65 -27.11 -7.16
N ASP A 201 -8.69 -26.84 -5.86
CA ASP A 201 -7.47 -26.71 -5.03
C ASP A 201 -7.06 -28.12 -4.56
N PRO A 202 -5.97 -28.72 -5.11
CA PRO A 202 -5.63 -30.11 -4.83
C PRO A 202 -5.25 -30.35 -3.37
N ILE A 203 -4.61 -29.36 -2.72
CA ILE A 203 -4.19 -29.46 -1.31
C ILE A 203 -5.42 -29.42 -0.42
N ARG A 204 -6.40 -28.57 -0.75
CA ARG A 204 -7.67 -28.50 -0.02
C ARG A 204 -8.43 -29.82 -0.06
N VAL A 205 -8.57 -30.45 -1.22
CA VAL A 205 -9.29 -31.72 -1.34
C VAL A 205 -8.60 -32.83 -0.54
N LEU A 206 -7.26 -32.88 -0.51
CA LEU A 206 -6.53 -33.84 0.31
C LEU A 206 -6.72 -33.62 1.81
N ALA A 207 -6.71 -32.36 2.25
CA ALA A 207 -6.97 -31.99 3.64
C ALA A 207 -8.39 -32.38 4.07
N GLU A 208 -9.41 -31.98 3.31
CA GLU A 208 -10.82 -32.31 3.57
C GLU A 208 -11.04 -33.84 3.57
N THR A 209 -10.41 -34.58 2.64
CA THR A 209 -10.45 -36.06 2.59
C THR A 209 -9.75 -36.70 3.80
N ALA A 210 -8.70 -36.07 4.34
CA ALA A 210 -8.00 -36.52 5.54
C ALA A 210 -8.69 -36.06 6.85
N GLY A 211 -9.83 -35.38 6.79
CA GLY A 211 -10.57 -34.89 7.96
C GLY A 211 -10.03 -33.59 8.56
N TYR A 212 -9.31 -32.78 7.78
CA TYR A 212 -8.78 -31.48 8.19
C TYR A 212 -9.62 -30.34 7.63
N ASP A 213 -10.08 -29.44 8.51
CA ASP A 213 -10.80 -28.21 8.12
C ASP A 213 -9.89 -27.13 7.51
N ASP A 214 -8.57 -27.30 7.63
CA ASP A 214 -7.54 -26.35 7.21
C ASP A 214 -6.45 -27.05 6.36
N PRO A 215 -6.30 -26.68 5.07
CA PRO A 215 -5.30 -27.25 4.17
C PRO A 215 -3.85 -26.92 4.54
N GLU A 216 -3.59 -25.76 5.14
CA GLU A 216 -2.25 -25.39 5.64
C GLU A 216 -1.84 -26.32 6.77
N ARG A 217 -2.77 -26.54 7.70
CA ARG A 217 -2.60 -27.40 8.88
C ARG A 217 -2.40 -28.87 8.52
N TRP A 218 -3.08 -29.37 7.48
CA TRP A 218 -2.80 -30.69 6.92
C TRP A 218 -1.40 -30.79 6.33
N TRP A 219 -0.98 -29.77 5.56
CA TRP A 219 0.35 -29.73 4.96
C TRP A 219 1.46 -29.63 6.01
N GLU A 220 1.27 -28.81 7.06
CA GLU A 220 2.17 -28.73 8.21
C GLU A 220 2.39 -30.12 8.83
N ASP A 221 1.31 -30.79 9.21
CA ASP A 221 1.38 -32.08 9.93
C ASP A 221 1.94 -33.22 9.06
N VAL A 222 1.52 -33.29 7.78
CA VAL A 222 1.81 -34.43 6.91
C VAL A 222 3.13 -34.29 6.15
N VAL A 223 3.60 -33.07 5.86
CA VAL A 223 4.80 -32.82 5.05
C VAL A 223 5.87 -32.09 5.84
N GLU A 224 5.53 -30.99 6.51
CA GLU A 224 6.52 -30.05 7.07
C GLU A 224 7.20 -30.57 8.35
N HIS A 225 6.47 -31.34 9.16
CA HIS A 225 6.94 -31.98 10.40
C HIS A 225 7.57 -33.38 10.20
N ARG A 226 7.67 -33.90 8.96
CA ARG A 226 8.39 -35.16 8.72
C ARG A 226 9.90 -34.96 8.85
N SER A 227 10.47 -35.41 9.97
CA SER A 227 11.92 -35.59 10.10
C SER A 227 12.39 -36.76 9.22
N PRO A 228 13.41 -36.60 8.36
CA PRO A 228 14.07 -37.72 7.70
C PRO A 228 14.73 -38.59 8.78
N GLY A 229 14.23 -39.81 8.97
CA GLY A 229 14.64 -40.74 10.05
C GLY A 229 13.57 -41.09 11.10
N GLY A 230 12.33 -40.60 10.99
CA GLY A 230 11.20 -41.07 11.82
C GLY A 230 10.65 -42.44 11.36
N PRO A 231 10.20 -43.35 12.26
CA PRO A 231 9.66 -44.65 11.85
C PRO A 231 8.40 -44.52 10.97
N ALA A 232 8.42 -45.17 9.80
CA ALA A 232 7.34 -45.13 8.83
C ALA A 232 6.16 -46.07 9.20
N GLU A 233 5.38 -45.71 10.23
CA GLU A 233 4.21 -46.51 10.66
C GLU A 233 2.84 -45.82 10.49
N THR A 234 2.75 -44.50 10.28
CA THR A 234 1.47 -43.78 10.13
C THR A 234 0.74 -44.01 8.79
N GLY A 235 1.32 -44.76 7.84
CA GLY A 235 0.74 -44.98 6.51
C GLY A 235 -0.28 -46.12 6.38
N ARG A 236 -0.60 -46.87 7.44
CA ARG A 236 -1.40 -48.12 7.34
C ARG A 236 -2.85 -48.10 7.84
N ASN A 237 -3.30 -47.00 8.46
CA ASN A 237 -4.65 -46.91 9.03
C ASN A 237 -5.61 -46.01 8.21
N ILE A 238 -5.46 -45.95 6.88
CA ILE A 238 -6.50 -45.42 5.99
C ILE A 238 -7.25 -46.61 5.39
N GLY A 239 -8.37 -46.99 6.02
CA GLY A 239 -9.33 -47.94 5.45
C GLY A 239 -9.53 -49.27 6.18
N ALA A 240 -9.99 -49.23 7.43
CA ALA A 240 -10.92 -50.22 7.99
C ALA A 240 -11.40 -49.82 9.39
N ASP A 241 -12.57 -49.18 9.49
CA ASP A 241 -13.48 -49.49 10.61
C ASP A 241 -14.93 -49.30 10.17
N GLN A 242 -15.71 -50.38 10.23
CA GLN A 242 -17.18 -50.36 10.14
C GLN A 242 -17.70 -50.92 11.45
N GLY A 243 -18.27 -50.01 12.24
CA GLY A 243 -18.85 -50.15 13.58
C GLY A 243 -19.26 -51.53 14.10
N SER A 244 -19.01 -51.69 15.40
CA SER A 244 -19.96 -52.34 16.31
C SER A 244 -19.98 -51.65 17.68
N ASP A 245 -21.17 -51.55 18.26
CA ASP A 245 -21.42 -50.95 19.57
C ASP A 245 -20.86 -51.80 20.73
N ALA A 246 -20.52 -51.17 21.87
CA ALA A 246 -21.23 -51.38 23.16
C ALA A 246 -20.51 -50.78 24.40
N ASP A 247 -21.32 -50.14 25.24
CA ASP A 247 -21.35 -50.20 26.71
C ASP A 247 -20.19 -49.74 27.63
N GLN A 248 -20.41 -48.55 28.21
CA GLN A 248 -20.70 -48.28 29.64
C GLN A 248 -19.61 -48.40 30.75
N ASP A 249 -19.51 -47.27 31.46
CA ASP A 249 -19.57 -47.11 32.93
C ASP A 249 -18.46 -47.60 33.89
N SER A 250 -17.64 -46.61 34.27
CA SER A 250 -17.67 -45.99 35.62
C SER A 250 -16.71 -46.46 36.74
N ASN A 251 -16.44 -45.48 37.61
CA ASN A 251 -15.94 -45.54 39.00
C ASN A 251 -14.51 -46.07 39.27
N ALA A 252 -13.75 -45.58 40.25
CA ALA A 252 -13.77 -44.39 41.09
C ALA A 252 -12.59 -44.54 42.10
N ASP A 253 -11.81 -43.47 42.26
CA ASP A 253 -11.41 -42.91 43.57
C ASP A 253 -10.32 -43.57 44.47
N GLN A 254 -9.75 -42.71 45.32
CA GLN A 254 -8.79 -42.91 46.44
C GLN A 254 -7.30 -43.10 46.05
N GLY A 255 -6.33 -42.35 46.59
CA GLY A 255 -6.36 -41.17 47.48
C GLY A 255 -5.27 -41.17 48.57
N SER A 256 -4.56 -40.03 48.74
CA SER A 256 -3.66 -39.66 49.88
C SER A 256 -2.39 -40.52 50.14
N ASP A 257 -1.32 -40.07 50.83
CA ASP A 257 -0.71 -38.74 51.06
C ASP A 257 0.72 -38.94 51.69
N ALA A 258 1.57 -37.92 51.59
CA ALA A 258 2.84 -37.57 52.27
C ALA A 258 3.68 -38.57 53.13
N GLY A 259 5.02 -38.45 53.00
CA GLY A 259 5.92 -38.37 54.18
C GLY A 259 7.27 -39.13 54.17
N GLN A 260 8.37 -38.39 53.90
CA GLN A 260 9.70 -38.34 54.59
C GLN A 260 10.11 -39.44 55.61
N ASP A 261 11.38 -39.83 55.84
CA ASP A 261 12.71 -39.31 55.41
C ASP A 261 13.84 -40.34 55.73
N SER A 262 15.10 -39.96 55.48
CA SER A 262 16.41 -40.60 55.84
C SER A 262 16.94 -41.69 54.86
N ASN A 263 18.11 -41.61 54.22
CA ASN A 263 19.44 -40.94 54.38
C ASN A 263 20.56 -41.83 54.98
N ALA A 264 21.38 -42.41 54.10
CA ALA A 264 22.84 -42.60 54.20
C ALA A 264 23.33 -43.25 52.88
N GLY A 265 24.49 -42.93 52.28
CA GLY A 265 25.50 -41.91 52.57
C GLY A 265 26.89 -42.33 52.03
N GLN A 266 27.67 -41.36 51.52
CA GLN A 266 29.11 -41.45 51.14
C GLN A 266 29.42 -42.22 49.83
N GLY A 267 30.32 -41.76 48.94
CA GLY A 267 31.08 -40.49 48.85
C GLY A 267 31.50 -40.28 47.37
N SER A 268 31.51 -39.07 46.79
CA SER A 268 32.33 -37.87 47.06
C SER A 268 33.67 -37.84 46.30
N ASP A 269 33.79 -36.81 45.45
CA ASP A 269 34.98 -36.06 44.98
C ASP A 269 34.87 -35.83 43.45
N ASP A 270 34.36 -34.67 43.03
CA ASP A 270 35.06 -33.39 42.79
C ASP A 270 35.58 -33.25 41.34
N GLY A 271 35.17 -32.18 40.66
CA GLY A 271 35.52 -31.87 39.26
C GLY A 271 36.75 -30.95 39.13
N PRO A 272 36.84 -30.08 38.09
CA PRO A 272 36.04 -29.94 36.87
C PRO A 272 36.93 -29.85 35.59
N SER A 273 36.38 -29.32 34.48
CA SER A 273 37.07 -28.80 33.26
C SER A 273 37.39 -29.76 32.09
N GLY A 274 36.54 -29.71 31.06
CA GLY A 274 36.94 -29.33 29.68
C GLY A 274 37.68 -30.33 28.77
N ALA A 275 37.02 -30.75 27.68
CA ALA A 275 37.69 -31.27 26.48
C ALA A 275 36.83 -31.06 25.20
N ALA A 276 37.51 -30.96 24.05
CA ALA A 276 36.97 -30.71 22.71
C ALA A 276 36.29 -31.98 22.09
N PRO A 277 35.48 -31.85 21.00
CA PRO A 277 34.79 -33.00 20.42
C PRO A 277 35.74 -33.97 19.73
N VAL A 278 35.50 -35.27 19.94
CA VAL A 278 36.26 -36.36 19.31
C VAL A 278 35.48 -36.89 18.11
N ALA A 279 36.15 -36.98 16.96
CA ALA A 279 35.60 -37.59 15.77
C ALA A 279 35.56 -39.12 15.87
N GLY A 280 34.43 -39.71 15.49
CA GLY A 280 34.24 -41.14 15.26
C GLY A 280 32.85 -41.35 14.66
N GLY A 281 32.63 -42.27 13.73
CA GLY A 281 33.56 -43.14 13.02
C GLY A 281 32.73 -43.95 12.02
N ALA A 282 33.11 -43.98 10.74
CA ALA A 282 32.24 -44.51 9.69
C ALA A 282 32.07 -46.04 9.81
N GLY A 283 30.89 -46.47 10.26
CA GLY A 283 30.41 -47.84 10.11
C GLY A 283 29.63 -47.98 8.81
N GLY A 284 30.17 -48.71 7.82
CA GLY A 284 29.53 -48.86 6.52
C GLY A 284 28.27 -49.73 6.58
N GLY A 285 27.14 -49.20 6.10
CA GLY A 285 25.87 -49.91 5.99
C GLY A 285 24.93 -49.31 4.94
N SER A 286 24.86 -49.96 3.77
CA SER A 286 23.81 -49.83 2.75
C SER A 286 23.39 -48.42 2.24
N ASP A 287 24.22 -47.77 1.40
CA ASP A 287 23.87 -46.56 0.63
C ASP A 287 22.56 -46.68 -0.19
N ALA A 288 22.17 -47.89 -0.60
CA ALA A 288 20.96 -48.10 -1.40
C ALA A 288 19.65 -47.81 -0.63
N GLY A 289 19.66 -47.82 0.71
CA GLY A 289 18.50 -47.48 1.53
C GLY A 289 18.26 -45.97 1.63
N ASP A 290 19.35 -45.20 1.78
CA ASP A 290 19.36 -43.74 2.01
C ASP A 290 18.68 -42.96 0.87
N THR A 291 18.98 -43.33 -0.38
CA THR A 291 18.34 -42.72 -1.57
C THR A 291 16.84 -43.02 -1.69
N GLY A 292 16.38 -44.16 -1.17
CA GLY A 292 14.98 -44.55 -1.19
C GLY A 292 14.13 -43.75 -0.19
N ASP A 293 14.68 -43.52 1.01
CA ASP A 293 14.04 -42.71 2.05
C ASP A 293 13.94 -41.24 1.62
N ALA A 294 15.03 -40.67 1.07
CA ALA A 294 15.06 -39.29 0.59
C ALA A 294 14.05 -38.98 -0.54
N LEU A 295 13.66 -39.98 -1.35
CA LEU A 295 12.67 -39.82 -2.43
C LEU A 295 11.23 -40.17 -2.02
N ALA A 296 11.03 -40.87 -0.89
CA ALA A 296 9.72 -41.35 -0.46
C ALA A 296 8.63 -40.25 -0.33
N PRO A 297 8.91 -39.02 0.17
CA PRO A 297 7.90 -37.96 0.22
C PRO A 297 7.35 -37.59 -1.17
N PHE A 298 8.22 -37.53 -2.18
CA PHE A 298 7.84 -37.15 -3.55
C PHE A 298 7.02 -38.25 -4.24
N VAL A 299 7.31 -39.52 -3.97
CA VAL A 299 6.50 -40.65 -4.47
C VAL A 299 5.08 -40.58 -3.90
N ALA A 300 4.94 -40.41 -2.57
CA ALA A 300 3.63 -40.32 -1.93
C ALA A 300 2.81 -39.10 -2.42
N VAL A 301 3.44 -37.95 -2.63
CA VAL A 301 2.80 -36.76 -3.20
C VAL A 301 2.40 -36.99 -4.67
N ALA A 302 3.23 -37.66 -5.47
CA ALA A 302 2.90 -37.99 -6.86
C ALA A 302 1.71 -38.95 -6.98
N GLU A 303 1.62 -39.95 -6.11
CA GLU A 303 0.48 -40.88 -6.03
C GLU A 303 -0.82 -40.15 -5.66
N ALA A 304 -0.77 -39.28 -4.64
CA ALA A 304 -1.92 -38.46 -4.23
C ALA A 304 -2.42 -37.53 -5.36
N MET A 305 -1.50 -36.84 -6.06
CA MET A 305 -1.85 -35.98 -7.19
C MET A 305 -2.36 -36.77 -8.40
N GLY A 306 -1.88 -38.01 -8.59
CA GLY A 306 -2.42 -38.93 -9.58
C GLY A 306 -3.88 -39.29 -9.31
N ALA A 307 -4.19 -39.72 -8.08
CA ALA A 307 -5.56 -40.06 -7.67
C ALA A 307 -6.53 -38.86 -7.80
N LEU A 308 -6.09 -37.64 -7.48
CA LEU A 308 -6.88 -36.43 -7.69
C LEU A 308 -7.16 -36.17 -9.19
N ARG A 309 -6.17 -36.34 -10.08
CA ARG A 309 -6.38 -36.19 -11.52
C ARG A 309 -7.29 -37.27 -12.11
N GLU A 310 -7.27 -38.48 -11.56
CA GLU A 310 -8.22 -39.53 -11.96
C GLU A 310 -9.67 -39.19 -11.54
N ALA A 311 -9.86 -38.57 -10.37
CA ALA A 311 -11.18 -38.19 -9.86
C ALA A 311 -11.73 -36.87 -10.45
N TYR A 312 -10.87 -35.87 -10.69
CA TYR A 312 -11.27 -34.50 -11.05
C TYR A 312 -10.73 -34.01 -12.42
N GLY A 313 -10.01 -34.86 -13.15
CA GLY A 313 -9.36 -34.49 -14.42
C GLY A 313 -8.21 -33.50 -14.23
N ASP A 314 -7.90 -32.73 -15.28
CA ASP A 314 -6.81 -31.75 -15.29
C ASP A 314 -7.13 -30.44 -14.50
N GLY A 315 -8.04 -30.50 -13.53
CA GLY A 315 -8.26 -29.42 -12.55
C GLY A 315 -8.95 -28.16 -13.08
N GLY A 316 -9.47 -28.20 -14.31
CA GLY A 316 -10.25 -27.12 -14.91
C GLY A 316 -9.42 -25.92 -15.40
N GLN A 317 -8.09 -26.04 -15.55
CA GLN A 317 -7.23 -24.96 -16.05
C GLN A 317 -6.69 -25.23 -17.47
N PRO A 318 -7.29 -24.68 -18.54
CA PRO A 318 -6.84 -24.89 -19.92
C PRO A 318 -5.39 -24.45 -20.20
N ARG A 319 -4.82 -23.57 -19.36
CA ARG A 319 -3.42 -23.12 -19.48
C ARG A 319 -2.42 -24.21 -19.08
N ASP A 320 -2.75 -25.11 -18.16
CA ASP A 320 -1.79 -26.10 -17.65
C ASP A 320 -1.44 -27.17 -18.69
N ALA A 321 -2.39 -27.61 -19.51
CA ALA A 321 -2.10 -28.53 -20.62
C ALA A 321 -1.03 -27.99 -21.60
N VAL A 322 -1.00 -26.67 -21.79
CA VAL A 322 -0.03 -25.95 -22.64
C VAL A 322 1.33 -25.85 -21.94
N ARG A 323 1.34 -25.54 -20.64
CA ARG A 323 2.55 -25.52 -19.79
C ARG A 323 3.23 -26.88 -19.72
N GLU A 324 2.47 -27.91 -19.41
CA GLU A 324 2.94 -29.30 -19.30
C GLU A 324 3.45 -29.86 -20.62
N ALA A 325 2.83 -29.48 -21.75
CA ALA A 325 3.35 -29.82 -23.08
C ALA A 325 4.73 -29.20 -23.33
N TYR A 326 4.96 -27.96 -22.89
CA TYR A 326 6.27 -27.31 -22.97
C TYR A 326 7.29 -27.97 -22.03
N MET A 327 6.94 -28.17 -20.76
CA MET A 327 7.77 -28.87 -19.77
C MET A 327 8.19 -30.26 -20.24
N ARG A 328 7.28 -31.07 -20.79
CA ARG A 328 7.60 -32.38 -21.38
C ARG A 328 8.54 -32.29 -22.59
N ILE A 329 8.51 -31.20 -23.36
CA ILE A 329 9.45 -30.98 -24.46
C ILE A 329 10.85 -30.62 -23.91
N GLN A 330 10.92 -29.81 -22.86
CA GLN A 330 12.19 -29.46 -22.22
C GLN A 330 12.81 -30.66 -21.48
N LEU A 331 12.03 -31.44 -20.74
CA LEU A 331 12.48 -32.68 -20.10
C LEU A 331 13.05 -33.68 -21.12
N ARG A 332 12.40 -33.85 -22.28
CA ARG A 332 12.94 -34.68 -23.38
C ARG A 332 14.20 -34.10 -24.04
N THR A 333 14.46 -32.81 -23.89
CA THR A 333 15.66 -32.13 -24.41
C THR A 333 16.81 -32.31 -23.42
N ALA A 334 16.59 -32.00 -22.14
CA ALA A 334 17.54 -32.26 -21.06
C ALA A 334 17.96 -33.74 -20.99
N ARG A 335 17.02 -34.69 -21.13
CA ARG A 335 17.35 -36.13 -21.13
C ARG A 335 18.23 -36.59 -22.31
N LYS A 336 18.27 -35.84 -23.42
CA LYS A 336 19.20 -36.11 -24.53
C LYS A 336 20.61 -35.56 -24.27
N GLU A 337 20.70 -34.50 -23.46
CA GLU A 337 21.94 -33.79 -23.16
C GLU A 337 22.66 -34.38 -21.94
N PHE A 338 21.91 -34.67 -20.87
CA PHE A 338 22.41 -35.12 -19.57
C PHE A 338 22.08 -36.58 -19.24
N GLY A 339 21.38 -37.28 -20.14
CA GLY A 339 20.87 -38.63 -19.90
C GLY A 339 19.71 -38.65 -18.91
N ASP A 340 19.49 -39.80 -18.27
CA ASP A 340 18.36 -40.01 -17.36
C ASP A 340 18.57 -39.45 -15.94
N GLY A 341 19.79 -39.03 -15.60
CA GLY A 341 20.14 -38.45 -14.30
C GLY A 341 19.71 -36.99 -14.13
N VAL A 342 18.45 -36.65 -14.42
CA VAL A 342 17.91 -35.28 -14.35
C VAL A 342 16.87 -35.18 -13.25
N ALA A 343 16.96 -34.16 -12.39
CA ALA A 343 15.93 -33.83 -11.41
C ALA A 343 15.02 -32.72 -11.93
N VAL A 344 13.73 -32.79 -11.62
CA VAL A 344 12.73 -31.75 -11.94
C VAL A 344 12.09 -31.30 -10.64
N VAL A 345 12.11 -29.99 -10.34
CA VAL A 345 11.39 -29.37 -9.23
C VAL A 345 10.24 -28.56 -9.82
N CYS A 346 9.01 -28.98 -9.53
CA CYS A 346 7.79 -28.34 -10.03
C CYS A 346 6.64 -28.53 -9.04
N GLY A 347 5.59 -27.71 -9.18
CA GLY A 347 4.35 -27.84 -8.44
C GLY A 347 3.82 -29.28 -8.54
N ALA A 348 3.48 -29.87 -7.39
CA ALA A 348 3.09 -31.27 -7.27
C ALA A 348 2.00 -31.68 -8.26
N TRP A 349 1.08 -30.77 -8.57
CA TRP A 349 0.01 -30.96 -9.56
C TRP A 349 0.51 -31.40 -10.94
N HIS A 350 1.68 -30.92 -11.39
CA HIS A 350 2.21 -31.22 -12.72
C HIS A 350 2.92 -32.57 -12.81
N VAL A 351 3.32 -33.19 -11.68
CA VAL A 351 4.12 -34.43 -11.69
C VAL A 351 3.47 -35.58 -12.46
N PRO A 352 2.17 -35.92 -12.27
CA PRO A 352 1.54 -36.97 -13.07
C PRO A 352 1.56 -36.67 -14.58
N ALA A 353 1.39 -35.40 -14.96
CA ALA A 353 1.41 -34.96 -16.35
C ALA A 353 2.81 -34.98 -16.98
N LEU A 354 3.88 -34.85 -16.19
CA LEU A 354 5.26 -35.01 -16.65
C LEU A 354 5.67 -36.49 -16.74
N ALA A 355 5.12 -37.34 -15.87
CA ALA A 355 5.29 -38.79 -15.92
C ALA A 355 4.51 -39.45 -17.08
N ALA A 356 3.43 -38.82 -17.55
CA ALA A 356 2.55 -39.33 -18.60
C ALA A 356 3.26 -39.59 -19.95
N ARG A 357 2.94 -40.71 -20.59
CA ARG A 357 3.49 -41.10 -21.89
C ARG A 357 2.80 -40.38 -23.06
N THR A 358 3.18 -39.12 -23.32
CA THR A 358 2.70 -38.37 -24.49
C THR A 358 3.67 -38.41 -25.68
N THR A 359 3.17 -38.20 -26.89
CA THR A 359 4.02 -38.07 -28.09
C THR A 359 4.48 -36.62 -28.28
N LEU A 360 5.68 -36.44 -28.85
CA LEU A 360 6.20 -35.12 -29.21
C LEU A 360 5.32 -34.37 -30.23
N ALA A 361 4.56 -35.11 -31.05
CA ALA A 361 3.61 -34.53 -32.00
C ALA A 361 2.38 -33.93 -31.29
N ALA A 362 1.85 -34.61 -30.26
CA ALA A 362 0.73 -34.12 -29.45
C ALA A 362 1.11 -32.86 -28.66
N ASP A 363 2.26 -32.88 -27.96
CA ASP A 363 2.72 -31.70 -27.22
C ASP A 363 2.94 -30.49 -28.15
N ARG A 364 3.52 -30.70 -29.33
CA ARG A 364 3.70 -29.64 -30.34
C ARG A 364 2.40 -29.13 -30.94
N ALA A 365 1.32 -29.91 -30.94
CA ALA A 365 0.01 -29.46 -31.42
C ALA A 365 -0.61 -28.44 -30.44
N LEU A 366 -0.47 -28.68 -29.13
CA LEU A 366 -0.96 -27.76 -28.07
C LEU A 366 -0.23 -26.40 -28.07
N LEU A 367 1.06 -26.39 -28.44
CA LEU A 367 1.85 -25.15 -28.55
C LEU A 367 1.64 -24.37 -29.86
N LYS A 368 0.90 -24.93 -30.83
CA LYS A 368 0.79 -24.33 -32.17
C LYS A 368 -0.22 -23.19 -32.20
N GLY A 369 0.24 -22.01 -32.58
CA GLY A 369 -0.62 -20.84 -32.78
C GLY A 369 -0.86 -19.99 -31.52
N LEU A 370 -0.15 -20.27 -30.43
CA LEU A 370 -0.20 -19.44 -29.22
C LEU A 370 0.19 -17.98 -29.54
N PRO A 371 -0.52 -16.98 -28.98
CA PRO A 371 -0.13 -15.59 -29.08
C PRO A 371 1.20 -15.37 -28.34
N LYS A 372 1.97 -14.37 -28.77
CA LYS A 372 3.23 -14.00 -28.13
C LYS A 372 3.39 -12.48 -28.05
N VAL A 373 3.96 -12.01 -26.95
CA VAL A 373 4.47 -10.64 -26.79
C VAL A 373 5.97 -10.69 -26.57
N ARG A 374 6.65 -9.57 -26.80
CA ARG A 374 8.06 -9.42 -26.40
C ARG A 374 8.10 -9.18 -24.90
N ALA A 375 8.77 -10.06 -24.16
CA ALA A 375 8.88 -10.01 -22.71
C ALA A 375 10.34 -9.80 -22.29
N ASP A 376 10.56 -8.90 -21.34
CA ASP A 376 11.84 -8.74 -20.65
C ASP A 376 11.67 -9.19 -19.18
N LEU A 377 12.75 -9.76 -18.61
CA LEU A 377 12.75 -10.34 -17.26
C LEU A 377 13.83 -9.73 -16.38
N THR A 378 13.57 -9.63 -15.08
CA THR A 378 14.59 -9.34 -14.06
C THR A 378 14.19 -9.83 -12.66
N TRP A 379 15.16 -9.87 -11.75
CA TRP A 379 14.92 -10.03 -10.31
C TRP A 379 14.49 -8.70 -9.68
N VAL A 380 13.42 -8.73 -8.88
CA VAL A 380 12.99 -7.62 -8.02
C VAL A 380 12.86 -8.08 -6.56
N PRO A 381 13.10 -7.19 -5.58
CA PRO A 381 12.68 -7.43 -4.20
C PRO A 381 11.21 -7.82 -4.12
N TRP A 382 10.89 -8.82 -3.30
CA TRP A 382 9.53 -9.22 -2.97
C TRP A 382 9.30 -9.08 -1.47
N THR A 383 8.07 -9.28 -1.00
CA THR A 383 7.75 -9.21 0.43
C THR A 383 7.06 -10.47 0.91
N HIS A 384 7.25 -10.82 2.19
CA HIS A 384 6.48 -11.87 2.84
C HIS A 384 4.96 -11.61 2.73
N ARG A 385 4.49 -10.40 3.00
CA ARG A 385 3.07 -10.00 2.80
C ARG A 385 2.52 -10.22 1.37
N ARG A 386 3.37 -10.22 0.34
CA ARG A 386 3.00 -10.54 -1.06
C ARG A 386 3.26 -12.00 -1.47
N LEU A 387 3.85 -12.82 -0.61
CA LEU A 387 3.76 -14.29 -0.69
C LEU A 387 2.43 -14.80 -0.13
N ALA A 388 1.73 -13.97 0.65
CA ALA A 388 0.54 -14.37 1.35
C ALA A 388 -0.62 -14.66 0.38
N ARG A 389 -1.32 -15.79 0.52
CA ARG A 389 -2.43 -16.18 -0.38
C ARG A 389 -3.52 -15.09 -0.46
N HIS A 390 -3.78 -14.40 0.65
CA HIS A 390 -4.71 -13.27 0.73
C HIS A 390 -4.30 -12.04 -0.09
N SER A 391 -3.07 -11.94 -0.60
CA SER A 391 -2.63 -10.86 -1.49
C SER A 391 -3.00 -11.10 -2.95
N GLY A 392 -3.74 -12.18 -3.26
CA GLY A 392 -4.15 -12.57 -4.61
C GLY A 392 -3.12 -13.41 -5.37
N TYR A 393 -2.01 -13.81 -4.74
CA TYR A 393 -1.06 -14.74 -5.34
C TYR A 393 -1.54 -16.19 -5.17
N GLY A 394 -1.95 -16.82 -6.29
CA GLY A 394 -2.66 -18.12 -6.26
C GLY A 394 -1.85 -19.31 -5.74
N ALA A 395 -0.52 -19.28 -5.89
CA ALA A 395 0.40 -20.27 -5.29
C ALA A 395 0.90 -19.85 -3.89
N GLY A 396 0.34 -18.76 -3.35
CA GLY A 396 0.69 -18.21 -2.05
C GLY A 396 0.27 -19.08 -0.88
N ILE A 397 0.75 -18.66 0.29
CA ILE A 397 0.67 -19.38 1.57
C ILE A 397 0.06 -18.48 2.63
N ASP A 398 -0.52 -19.00 3.70
CA ASP A 398 -1.15 -18.11 4.67
C ASP A 398 -0.17 -17.49 5.68
N SER A 399 0.98 -18.15 5.93
CA SER A 399 1.91 -17.76 7.01
C SER A 399 3.41 -17.69 6.63
N PRO A 400 3.82 -16.81 5.69
CA PRO A 400 5.20 -16.68 5.23
C PRO A 400 6.26 -16.43 6.31
N GLY A 401 5.97 -15.58 7.30
CA GLY A 401 6.92 -15.24 8.36
C GLY A 401 7.13 -16.36 9.38
N TRP A 402 6.11 -17.21 9.58
CA TRP A 402 6.21 -18.47 10.34
C TRP A 402 7.03 -19.52 9.58
N TYR A 403 6.77 -19.72 8.28
CA TYR A 403 7.52 -20.68 7.47
C TYR A 403 8.99 -20.28 7.26
N GLY A 404 9.28 -18.97 7.14
CA GLY A 404 10.65 -18.47 7.19
C GLY A 404 11.35 -18.81 8.51
N HIS A 405 10.66 -18.60 9.64
CA HIS A 405 11.18 -18.98 10.95
C HIS A 405 11.45 -20.49 11.07
N LEU A 406 10.52 -21.35 10.64
CA LEU A 406 10.71 -22.82 10.62
C LEU A 406 11.80 -23.31 9.66
N PHE A 407 12.26 -22.47 8.73
CA PHE A 407 13.38 -22.78 7.84
C PHE A 407 14.71 -22.38 8.46
N ASP A 408 14.82 -21.13 8.90
CA ASP A 408 16.04 -20.54 9.45
C ASP A 408 16.41 -21.12 10.82
N VAL A 409 15.41 -21.63 11.56
CA VAL A 409 15.54 -22.11 12.94
C VAL A 409 15.22 -23.60 13.03
N ALA A 410 16.25 -24.43 12.83
CA ALA A 410 16.15 -25.89 13.02
C ALA A 410 16.19 -26.31 14.50
N ASP A 411 16.84 -25.54 15.38
CA ASP A 411 16.91 -25.84 16.81
C ASP A 411 15.85 -25.07 17.61
N ARG A 412 15.06 -25.78 18.42
CA ARG A 412 14.09 -25.19 19.36
C ARG A 412 13.17 -24.14 18.70
N PRO A 413 12.49 -24.49 17.59
CA PRO A 413 11.73 -23.53 16.79
C PRO A 413 10.60 -22.87 17.60
N ILE A 414 9.91 -23.62 18.46
CA ILE A 414 8.77 -23.12 19.24
C ILE A 414 9.24 -22.11 20.28
N GLU A 415 10.29 -22.39 21.03
CA GLU A 415 10.75 -21.50 22.11
C GLU A 415 11.38 -20.22 21.57
N ARG A 416 12.10 -20.32 20.44
CA ARG A 416 12.60 -19.14 19.71
C ARG A 416 11.46 -18.32 19.10
N TRP A 417 10.39 -18.95 18.61
CA TRP A 417 9.19 -18.25 18.14
C TRP A 417 8.49 -17.48 19.27
N MET A 418 8.22 -18.15 20.39
CA MET A 418 7.61 -17.52 21.57
C MET A 418 8.46 -16.37 22.11
N THR A 419 9.79 -16.50 22.04
CA THR A 419 10.72 -15.40 22.38
C THR A 419 10.61 -14.22 21.42
N LYS A 420 10.48 -14.47 20.10
CA LYS A 420 10.30 -13.45 19.07
C LYS A 420 8.96 -12.70 19.24
N VAL A 421 7.88 -13.42 19.52
CA VAL A 421 6.56 -12.85 19.82
C VAL A 421 6.60 -11.97 21.08
N ALA A 422 7.23 -12.46 22.16
CA ALA A 422 7.41 -11.68 23.37
C ALA A 422 8.30 -10.44 23.17
N GLY A 423 9.25 -10.48 22.22
CA GLY A 423 10.02 -9.31 21.78
C GLY A 423 9.12 -8.23 21.18
N LEU A 424 8.38 -8.56 20.12
CA LEU A 424 7.45 -7.63 19.45
C LEU A 424 6.43 -7.03 20.42
N LEU A 425 5.84 -7.83 21.30
CA LEU A 425 4.85 -7.32 22.26
C LEU A 425 5.47 -6.31 23.25
N ARG A 426 6.74 -6.48 23.65
CA ARG A 426 7.45 -5.51 24.50
C ARG A 426 7.83 -4.23 23.76
N GLU A 427 8.12 -4.31 22.46
CA GLU A 427 8.41 -3.13 21.62
C GLU A 427 7.18 -2.22 21.48
N GLU A 428 5.98 -2.78 21.59
CA GLU A 428 4.69 -2.07 21.64
C GLU A 428 4.18 -1.89 23.10
N ASP A 429 5.12 -1.67 24.03
CA ASP A 429 4.93 -1.36 25.47
C ASP A 429 4.10 -2.38 26.29
N ARG A 430 3.99 -3.65 25.87
CA ARG A 430 3.27 -4.71 26.64
C ARG A 430 4.19 -5.49 27.57
N SER A 431 3.72 -5.72 28.79
CA SER A 431 4.44 -6.39 29.87
C SER A 431 4.48 -7.92 29.74
N VAL A 432 5.20 -8.44 28.74
CA VAL A 432 5.40 -9.89 28.57
C VAL A 432 6.64 -10.37 29.33
N SER A 433 6.46 -11.15 30.39
CA SER A 433 7.57 -11.68 31.21
C SER A 433 8.20 -12.94 30.61
N THR A 434 9.37 -13.37 31.11
CA THR A 434 9.96 -14.68 30.75
C THR A 434 9.08 -15.84 31.19
N ALA A 435 8.31 -15.68 32.29
CA ALA A 435 7.34 -16.70 32.72
C ALA A 435 6.22 -16.89 31.70
N HIS A 436 5.76 -15.82 31.04
CA HIS A 436 4.77 -15.93 29.95
C HIS A 436 5.33 -16.70 28.74
N VAL A 437 6.63 -16.57 28.44
CA VAL A 437 7.28 -17.35 27.37
C VAL A 437 7.32 -18.83 27.71
N ILE A 438 7.73 -19.18 28.94
CA ILE A 438 7.80 -20.57 29.40
C ILE A 438 6.40 -21.21 29.41
N GLU A 439 5.40 -20.50 29.93
CA GLU A 439 4.02 -21.01 29.99
C GLU A 439 3.39 -21.12 28.59
N ALA A 440 3.67 -20.20 27.67
CA ALA A 440 3.18 -20.30 26.29
C ALA A 440 3.79 -21.50 25.54
N VAL A 441 5.08 -21.82 25.74
CA VAL A 441 5.69 -23.05 25.20
C VAL A 441 4.99 -24.27 25.78
N ARG A 442 4.88 -24.37 27.11
CA ARG A 442 4.23 -25.49 27.81
C ARG A 442 2.78 -25.69 27.34
N LEU A 443 2.03 -24.61 27.15
CA LEU A 443 0.66 -24.65 26.66
C LEU A 443 0.58 -25.08 25.20
N ALA A 444 1.47 -24.60 24.31
CA ALA A 444 1.51 -25.03 22.92
C ALA A 444 1.82 -26.54 22.79
N GLU A 445 2.77 -27.05 23.57
CA GLU A 445 3.08 -28.50 23.65
C GLU A 445 1.89 -29.30 24.19
N THR A 446 1.22 -28.80 25.23
CA THR A 446 0.02 -29.44 25.79
C THR A 446 -1.13 -29.47 24.77
N LEU A 447 -1.34 -28.38 24.02
CA LEU A 447 -2.34 -28.32 22.95
C LEU A 447 -2.00 -29.28 21.80
N ALA A 448 -0.72 -29.43 21.45
CA ALA A 448 -0.27 -30.41 20.46
C ALA A 448 -0.59 -31.84 20.89
N ALA A 449 -0.24 -32.21 22.13
CA ALA A 449 -0.54 -33.53 22.69
C ALA A 449 -2.04 -33.82 22.75
N LEU A 450 -2.86 -32.86 23.20
CA LEU A 450 -4.33 -32.97 23.23
C LEU A 450 -4.95 -33.11 21.83
N ARG A 451 -4.28 -32.60 20.80
CA ARG A 451 -4.68 -32.69 19.39
C ARG A 451 -4.06 -33.88 18.65
N GLY A 452 -3.36 -34.78 19.37
CA GLY A 452 -2.73 -35.98 18.80
C GLY A 452 -1.52 -35.70 17.91
N ARG A 453 -0.88 -34.53 18.07
CA ARG A 453 0.21 -34.04 17.20
C ARG A 453 1.59 -34.40 17.74
N PRO A 454 2.57 -34.70 16.86
CA PRO A 454 3.95 -34.97 17.27
C PRO A 454 4.69 -33.71 17.75
N LEU A 455 4.31 -32.53 17.24
CA LEU A 455 4.92 -31.23 17.51
C LEU A 455 3.83 -30.14 17.48
N ALA A 456 4.10 -28.98 18.11
CA ALA A 456 3.19 -27.83 18.09
C ALA A 456 3.33 -27.02 16.79
N GLY A 457 2.23 -26.88 16.03
CA GLY A 457 2.19 -26.10 14.81
C GLY A 457 1.82 -24.63 15.04
N LEU A 458 1.51 -23.91 13.97
CA LEU A 458 1.11 -22.50 14.08
C LEU A 458 -0.17 -22.31 14.90
N GLY A 459 -1.16 -23.20 14.75
CA GLY A 459 -2.42 -23.13 15.49
C GLY A 459 -2.21 -23.25 17.00
N GLU A 460 -1.45 -24.25 17.45
CA GLU A 460 -1.16 -24.47 18.87
C GLU A 460 -0.35 -23.32 19.48
N THR A 461 0.62 -22.77 18.73
CA THR A 461 1.42 -21.63 19.20
C THR A 461 0.61 -20.33 19.23
N THR A 462 -0.26 -20.09 18.25
CA THR A 462 -1.15 -18.91 18.19
C THR A 462 -2.17 -18.93 19.34
N ASP A 463 -2.78 -20.08 19.62
CA ASP A 463 -3.69 -20.26 20.77
C ASP A 463 -2.98 -20.00 22.10
N ALA A 464 -1.74 -20.50 22.25
CA ALA A 464 -0.96 -20.28 23.46
C ALA A 464 -0.53 -18.82 23.64
N VAL A 465 -0.13 -18.13 22.57
CA VAL A 465 0.14 -16.67 22.58
C VAL A 465 -1.13 -15.90 22.96
N ARG A 466 -2.28 -16.25 22.36
CA ARG A 466 -3.58 -15.63 22.67
C ARG A 466 -3.91 -15.72 24.15
N ALA A 467 -3.78 -16.91 24.74
CA ALA A 467 -4.10 -17.15 26.14
C ALA A 467 -3.09 -16.50 27.12
N VAL A 468 -1.79 -16.62 26.85
CA VAL A 468 -0.73 -16.33 27.86
C VAL A 468 -0.08 -14.96 27.68
N MET A 469 0.12 -14.49 26.44
CA MET A 469 0.81 -13.21 26.17
C MET A 469 -0.15 -12.07 25.80
N CYS A 470 -1.34 -12.40 25.32
CA CYS A 470 -2.35 -11.46 24.83
C CYS A 470 -3.57 -11.33 25.74
N GLU A 471 -3.61 -12.03 26.89
CA GLU A 471 -4.70 -12.00 27.87
C GLU A 471 -6.09 -12.32 27.26
N GLY A 472 -6.12 -13.20 26.25
CA GLY A 472 -7.32 -13.57 25.48
C GLY A 472 -7.75 -12.55 24.42
N SER A 473 -7.04 -11.42 24.27
CA SER A 473 -7.41 -10.35 23.34
C SER A 473 -6.89 -10.58 21.92
N ASP A 474 -7.78 -10.42 20.94
CA ASP A 474 -7.44 -10.54 19.51
C ASP A 474 -6.72 -9.31 18.95
N VAL A 475 -6.75 -8.17 19.65
CA VAL A 475 -6.09 -6.93 19.21
C VAL A 475 -4.55 -7.04 19.19
N PRO A 476 -3.86 -7.45 20.29
CA PRO A 476 -2.43 -7.77 20.22
C PRO A 476 -2.13 -8.99 19.34
N LEU A 477 -3.06 -9.94 19.23
CA LEU A 477 -2.86 -11.11 18.37
C LEU A 477 -2.84 -10.72 16.88
N ALA A 478 -3.64 -9.74 16.46
CA ALA A 478 -3.62 -9.19 15.11
C ALA A 478 -2.26 -8.55 14.76
N LEU A 479 -1.66 -7.80 15.69
CA LEU A 479 -0.30 -7.26 15.53
C LEU A 479 0.74 -8.39 15.31
N VAL A 480 0.68 -9.46 16.12
CA VAL A 480 1.55 -10.63 15.97
C VAL A 480 1.31 -11.32 14.63
N ARG A 481 0.05 -11.43 14.20
CA ARG A 481 -0.32 -11.98 12.90
C ARG A 481 0.30 -11.19 11.76
N ASP A 482 0.12 -9.87 11.76
CA ASP A 482 0.54 -9.01 10.65
C ASP A 482 2.07 -8.92 10.58
N ARG A 483 2.75 -8.63 11.70
CA ARG A 483 4.21 -8.40 11.71
C ARG A 483 5.06 -9.67 11.80
N LEU A 484 4.56 -10.79 12.33
CA LEU A 484 5.35 -12.02 12.49
C LEU A 484 4.82 -13.22 11.69
N ILE A 485 3.52 -13.54 11.75
CA ILE A 485 2.96 -14.72 11.06
C ILE A 485 2.97 -14.50 9.54
N VAL A 486 2.43 -13.37 9.09
CA VAL A 486 2.50 -12.93 7.70
C VAL A 486 3.88 -12.37 7.42
N GLY A 487 4.27 -11.30 8.12
CA GLY A 487 5.61 -10.73 8.10
C GLY A 487 5.84 -9.64 7.05
N GLU A 488 6.67 -8.66 7.42
CA GLU A 488 6.97 -7.46 6.63
C GLU A 488 8.37 -7.51 5.97
N THR A 489 9.01 -8.68 5.96
CA THR A 489 10.35 -8.86 5.36
C THR A 489 10.33 -8.55 3.87
N LEU A 490 11.12 -7.57 3.46
CA LEU A 490 11.46 -7.22 2.07
C LEU A 490 12.82 -7.82 1.72
N GLY A 491 12.94 -8.51 0.58
CA GLY A 491 14.22 -9.05 0.12
C GLY A 491 15.19 -8.01 -0.45
N GLU A 492 16.38 -8.47 -0.85
CA GLU A 492 17.44 -7.64 -1.43
C GLU A 492 17.90 -8.25 -2.77
N VAL A 493 18.15 -7.39 -3.76
CA VAL A 493 18.62 -7.78 -5.11
C VAL A 493 19.92 -7.00 -5.40
N PRO A 494 20.95 -7.64 -6.00
CA PRO A 494 22.22 -6.98 -6.30
C PRO A 494 22.10 -5.94 -7.44
N ASP A 495 22.90 -4.89 -7.37
CA ASP A 495 22.99 -3.82 -8.39
C ASP A 495 23.36 -4.28 -9.81
N THR A 496 23.92 -5.48 -9.91
CA THR A 496 24.29 -6.14 -11.16
C THR A 496 23.08 -6.72 -11.90
N ALA A 497 21.92 -6.84 -11.24
CA ALA A 497 20.68 -7.24 -11.89
C ALA A 497 20.31 -6.28 -13.04
N PRO A 498 19.75 -6.78 -14.16
CA PRO A 498 19.16 -5.95 -15.19
C PRO A 498 18.06 -5.06 -14.58
N ALA A 499 18.02 -3.79 -14.97
CA ALA A 499 16.98 -2.88 -14.50
C ALA A 499 16.78 -1.78 -15.53
N VAL A 500 15.53 -1.34 -15.69
CA VAL A 500 15.21 -0.19 -16.54
C VAL A 500 15.99 1.05 -16.07
N PRO A 501 16.41 1.96 -16.97
CA PRO A 501 17.24 3.12 -16.60
C PRO A 501 16.67 3.96 -15.45
N LEU A 502 15.34 4.15 -15.44
CA LEU A 502 14.62 4.89 -14.40
C LEU A 502 14.73 4.24 -13.01
N GLN A 503 14.69 2.90 -12.93
CA GLN A 503 14.88 2.17 -11.67
C GLN A 503 16.31 2.35 -11.15
N ARG A 504 17.32 2.38 -12.02
CA ARG A 504 18.72 2.63 -11.62
C ARG A 504 18.92 4.04 -11.08
N ASP A 505 18.28 5.04 -11.68
CA ASP A 505 18.29 6.42 -11.19
C ASP A 505 17.57 6.56 -9.84
N LEU A 506 16.43 5.88 -9.67
CA LEU A 506 15.71 5.83 -8.39
C LEU A 506 16.57 5.17 -7.30
N THR A 507 17.14 3.99 -7.53
CA THR A 507 18.01 3.31 -6.55
C THR A 507 19.24 4.14 -6.16
N ARG A 508 19.81 4.90 -7.11
CA ARG A 508 20.86 5.89 -6.82
C ARG A 508 20.35 7.01 -5.91
N SER A 509 19.18 7.57 -6.21
CA SER A 509 18.56 8.64 -5.42
C SER A 509 18.20 8.19 -3.99
N GLN A 510 17.66 6.97 -3.84
CA GLN A 510 17.37 6.32 -2.55
C GLN A 510 18.62 6.27 -1.65
N ARG A 511 19.77 5.85 -2.21
CA ARG A 511 21.05 5.79 -1.51
C ARG A 511 21.56 7.17 -1.10
N THR A 512 21.55 8.12 -2.02
CA THR A 512 22.02 9.50 -1.76
C THR A 512 21.21 10.18 -0.67
N LEU A 513 19.89 10.00 -0.65
CA LEU A 513 18.98 10.59 0.34
C LEU A 513 18.81 9.76 1.63
N ARG A 514 19.45 8.58 1.69
CA ARG A 514 19.31 7.59 2.77
C ARG A 514 17.83 7.24 3.06
N LEU A 515 17.04 7.12 1.99
CA LEU A 515 15.66 6.64 2.02
C LEU A 515 15.68 5.15 1.63
N LYS A 516 15.56 4.25 2.61
CA LYS A 516 15.48 2.81 2.37
C LYS A 516 14.04 2.45 1.99
N PRO A 517 13.79 1.64 0.94
CA PRO A 517 12.50 0.99 0.74
C PRO A 517 12.26 -0.03 1.86
N GLU A 518 11.12 0.09 2.52
CA GLU A 518 10.69 -0.73 3.65
C GLU A 518 9.21 -1.09 3.39
N ALA A 519 8.82 -2.36 3.58
CA ALA A 519 7.45 -2.82 3.33
C ALA A 519 6.50 -2.60 4.52
N SER A 520 7.07 -2.32 5.70
CA SER A 520 6.38 -1.84 6.89
C SER A 520 5.99 -0.37 6.70
N GLU A 521 4.78 0.02 7.10
CA GLU A 521 4.38 1.43 7.10
C GLU A 521 5.25 2.25 8.06
N ARG A 522 5.77 3.38 7.57
CA ARG A 522 6.64 4.27 8.32
C ARG A 522 6.23 5.72 8.17
N GLU A 523 5.99 6.40 9.29
CA GLU A 523 5.82 7.85 9.28
C GLU A 523 7.20 8.57 9.25
N LEU A 524 7.30 9.62 8.43
CA LEU A 524 8.49 10.41 8.17
C LEU A 524 8.16 11.90 8.21
N ASP A 525 8.63 12.58 9.24
CA ASP A 525 8.57 14.05 9.34
C ASP A 525 9.80 14.68 8.68
N LEU A 526 9.55 15.63 7.76
CA LEU A 526 10.57 16.37 7.01
C LEU A 526 10.56 17.85 7.40
N ASP A 527 11.75 18.42 7.66
CA ASP A 527 11.92 19.87 7.85
C ASP A 527 12.50 20.49 6.58
N LEU A 528 11.68 21.19 5.81
CA LEU A 528 12.01 21.71 4.47
C LEU A 528 13.15 22.72 4.46
N ARG A 529 13.57 23.24 5.62
CA ARG A 529 14.73 24.12 5.76
C ARG A 529 16.06 23.37 5.68
N LYS A 530 16.04 22.04 5.82
CA LYS A 530 17.22 21.17 5.65
C LYS A 530 17.24 20.66 4.21
N GLU A 531 18.35 20.89 3.52
CA GLU A 531 18.50 20.52 2.10
C GLU A 531 18.20 19.03 1.82
N THR A 532 18.63 18.13 2.71
CA THR A 532 18.35 16.68 2.58
C THR A 532 16.87 16.37 2.69
N ASP A 533 16.14 16.99 3.63
CA ASP A 533 14.70 16.73 3.83
C ASP A 533 13.86 17.38 2.72
N ALA A 534 14.27 18.56 2.24
CA ALA A 534 13.70 19.16 1.03
C ALA A 534 13.92 18.28 -0.21
N ALA A 535 15.10 17.65 -0.35
CA ALA A 535 15.37 16.71 -1.44
C ALA A 535 14.56 15.40 -1.34
N ARG A 536 14.29 14.91 -0.11
CA ARG A 536 13.37 13.79 0.14
C ARG A 536 11.93 14.13 -0.26
N SER A 537 11.41 15.27 0.17
CA SER A 537 10.09 15.79 -0.23
C SER A 537 9.95 15.87 -1.75
N ARG A 538 10.94 16.50 -2.43
CA ARG A 538 10.97 16.60 -3.91
C ARG A 538 10.95 15.22 -4.58
N LEU A 539 11.71 14.24 -4.08
CA LEU A 539 11.69 12.88 -4.64
C LEU A 539 10.30 12.23 -4.50
N LEU A 540 9.68 12.29 -3.33
CA LEU A 540 8.37 11.70 -3.08
C LEU A 540 7.29 12.35 -3.96
N HIS A 541 7.29 13.69 -4.10
CA HIS A 541 6.38 14.38 -5.01
C HIS A 541 6.59 14.04 -6.49
N ARG A 542 7.84 13.86 -6.95
CA ARG A 542 8.14 13.40 -8.32
C ARG A 542 7.62 11.99 -8.57
N LEU A 543 7.75 11.10 -7.59
CA LEU A 543 7.25 9.72 -7.69
C LEU A 543 5.72 9.67 -7.71
N ARG A 544 5.04 10.50 -6.90
CA ARG A 544 3.57 10.64 -6.98
C ARG A 544 3.10 11.19 -8.33
N LEU A 545 3.80 12.18 -8.90
CA LEU A 545 3.53 12.64 -10.28
C LEU A 545 3.66 11.51 -11.30
N LEU A 546 4.56 10.55 -11.07
CA LEU A 546 4.78 9.37 -11.93
C LEU A 546 3.83 8.19 -11.64
N ASP A 547 2.84 8.35 -10.74
CA ASP A 547 1.97 7.28 -10.22
C ASP A 547 2.72 6.15 -9.48
N VAL A 548 3.92 6.44 -8.99
CA VAL A 548 4.73 5.57 -8.11
C VAL A 548 4.42 5.94 -6.67
N GLY A 549 3.36 5.34 -6.12
CA GLY A 549 2.85 5.57 -4.75
C GLY A 549 3.73 5.01 -3.62
N TRP A 550 5.00 5.40 -3.53
CA TRP A 550 5.88 5.02 -2.40
C TRP A 550 5.51 5.74 -1.09
N GLY A 551 4.82 6.88 -1.17
CA GLY A 551 4.39 7.57 0.04
C GLY A 551 3.30 8.58 -0.17
N ASP A 552 2.49 8.76 0.87
CA ASP A 552 1.39 9.70 0.91
C ASP A 552 1.59 10.77 1.98
N PRO A 553 1.24 12.03 1.70
CA PRO A 553 1.30 13.11 2.66
C PRO A 553 0.21 12.92 3.73
N VAL A 554 0.57 13.15 4.99
CA VAL A 554 -0.31 13.07 6.14
C VAL A 554 -0.49 14.47 6.71
N ALA A 555 -1.73 14.81 7.13
CA ALA A 555 -1.98 16.04 7.86
C ALA A 555 -1.23 15.99 9.22
N GLY A 556 -0.11 16.72 9.32
CA GLY A 556 0.78 16.65 10.47
C GLY A 556 0.10 17.07 11.77
N ARG A 557 0.29 16.28 12.85
CA ARG A 557 -0.28 16.59 14.17
C ARG A 557 0.25 17.93 14.69
N GLY A 558 -0.61 18.94 14.74
CA GLY A 558 -0.34 20.22 15.41
C GLY A 558 0.65 21.16 14.72
N SER A 559 0.80 21.11 13.39
CA SER A 559 1.65 22.06 12.64
C SER A 559 0.84 23.04 11.79
N THR A 560 0.74 24.30 12.24
CA THR A 560 0.28 25.44 11.40
C THR A 560 1.41 26.02 10.53
N GLY A 561 2.62 25.44 10.58
CA GLY A 561 3.80 25.93 9.86
C GLY A 561 4.03 25.23 8.52
N THR A 562 4.21 26.02 7.45
CA THR A 562 4.48 25.61 6.06
C THR A 562 5.85 24.97 5.81
N PHE A 563 6.65 24.74 6.87
CA PHE A 563 8.03 24.23 6.78
C PHE A 563 8.18 22.76 7.20
N ARG A 564 7.10 22.11 7.68
CA ARG A 564 7.09 20.67 7.97
C ARG A 564 6.10 19.94 7.07
N GLU A 565 6.53 18.80 6.55
CA GLU A 565 5.69 17.84 5.85
C GLU A 565 5.79 16.50 6.59
N SER A 566 4.64 15.87 6.87
CA SER A 566 4.57 14.51 7.42
C SER A 566 4.16 13.55 6.29
N TRP A 567 4.84 12.42 6.19
CA TRP A 567 4.64 11.43 5.13
C TRP A 567 4.46 10.03 5.70
N ARG A 568 3.60 9.21 5.11
CA ARG A 568 3.52 7.76 5.36
C ARG A 568 4.16 7.05 4.18
N LEU A 569 5.20 6.28 4.42
CA LEU A 569 5.93 5.54 3.39
C LEU A 569 5.66 4.04 3.51
N SER A 570 5.50 3.37 2.38
CA SER A 570 5.47 1.90 2.25
C SER A 570 5.92 1.50 0.86
N TRP A 571 6.85 0.55 0.74
CA TRP A 571 7.33 0.04 -0.55
C TRP A 571 6.68 -1.29 -0.90
N GLU A 572 5.79 -1.27 -1.89
CA GLU A 572 5.19 -2.47 -2.47
C GLU A 572 5.95 -2.94 -3.72
N PRO A 573 6.08 -4.26 -3.99
CA PRO A 573 6.76 -4.76 -5.18
C PRO A 573 6.17 -4.28 -6.52
N GLU A 574 4.86 -3.99 -6.56
CA GLU A 574 4.15 -3.42 -7.71
C GLU A 574 4.72 -2.05 -8.13
N LEU A 575 5.38 -1.33 -7.22
CA LEU A 575 6.08 -0.08 -7.54
C LEU A 575 7.23 -0.29 -8.54
N HIS A 576 7.81 -1.49 -8.64
CA HIS A 576 8.78 -1.81 -9.70
C HIS A 576 8.14 -1.83 -11.09
N VAL A 577 6.87 -2.26 -11.20
CA VAL A 577 6.10 -2.19 -12.45
C VAL A 577 5.73 -0.73 -12.75
N ARG A 578 5.27 0.03 -11.76
CA ARG A 578 5.01 1.48 -11.93
C ARG A 578 6.25 2.27 -12.37
N VAL A 579 7.43 1.91 -11.86
CA VAL A 579 8.71 2.49 -12.31
C VAL A 579 9.09 2.05 -13.73
N ALA A 580 8.70 0.85 -14.18
CA ALA A 580 8.89 0.42 -15.56
C ALA A 580 7.93 1.15 -16.52
N GLU A 581 6.64 1.28 -16.17
CA GLU A 581 5.64 2.09 -16.89
C GLU A 581 6.08 3.56 -17.00
N ALA A 582 6.54 4.16 -15.90
CA ALA A 582 7.04 5.53 -15.85
C ALA A 582 8.28 5.75 -16.74
N GLY A 583 9.00 4.68 -17.09
CA GLY A 583 10.17 4.72 -17.98
C GLY A 583 9.87 5.24 -19.39
N VAL A 584 8.61 5.19 -19.84
CA VAL A 584 8.16 5.77 -21.11
C VAL A 584 8.36 7.30 -21.15
N TRP A 585 8.28 7.97 -19.99
CA TRP A 585 8.44 9.42 -19.88
C TRP A 585 9.91 9.87 -19.78
N GLY A 586 10.83 8.99 -19.40
CA GLY A 586 12.24 9.33 -19.29
C GLY A 586 13.11 8.33 -18.53
N THR A 587 14.42 8.52 -18.65
CA THR A 587 15.44 7.65 -18.03
C THR A 587 15.86 8.06 -16.61
N THR A 588 15.38 9.21 -16.11
CA THR A 588 15.61 9.69 -14.74
C THR A 588 14.31 10.18 -14.13
N VAL A 589 14.19 10.15 -12.80
CA VAL A 589 12.96 10.53 -12.08
C VAL A 589 12.61 12.00 -12.34
N VAL A 590 13.61 12.87 -12.53
CA VAL A 590 13.39 14.28 -12.88
C VAL A 590 12.85 14.41 -14.30
N THR A 591 13.53 13.85 -15.30
CA THR A 591 13.11 13.99 -16.71
C THR A 591 11.76 13.34 -16.98
N ALA A 592 11.50 12.17 -16.38
CA ALA A 592 10.22 11.49 -16.49
C ALA A 592 9.08 12.32 -15.87
N ALA A 593 9.28 12.87 -14.66
CA ALA A 593 8.26 13.69 -14.00
C ALA A 593 8.00 15.02 -14.76
N THR A 594 9.05 15.65 -15.30
CA THR A 594 8.91 16.83 -16.19
C THR A 594 8.07 16.50 -17.43
N ALA A 595 8.44 15.47 -18.20
CA ALA A 595 7.74 15.12 -19.44
C ALA A 595 6.27 14.70 -19.20
N LYS A 596 6.01 13.96 -18.12
CA LYS A 596 4.63 13.59 -17.73
C LYS A 596 3.81 14.82 -17.32
N ALA A 597 4.41 15.77 -16.59
CA ALA A 597 3.74 17.02 -16.23
C ALA A 597 3.44 17.90 -17.46
N GLU A 598 4.39 18.05 -18.39
CA GLU A 598 4.16 18.77 -19.65
C GLU A 598 3.02 18.15 -20.47
N SER A 599 3.00 16.81 -20.60
CA SER A 599 1.94 16.10 -21.29
C SER A 599 0.59 16.25 -20.60
N GLY A 600 0.56 16.16 -19.25
CA GLY A 600 -0.64 16.40 -18.45
C GLY A 600 -1.21 17.81 -18.63
N ALA A 601 -0.35 18.83 -18.67
CA ALA A 601 -0.77 20.22 -18.88
C ALA A 601 -1.42 20.46 -20.25
N VAL A 602 -0.92 19.79 -21.30
CA VAL A 602 -1.50 19.86 -22.65
C VAL A 602 -2.83 19.12 -22.73
N ALA A 603 -2.96 17.98 -22.05
CA ALA A 603 -4.16 17.14 -22.05
C ALA A 603 -5.30 17.68 -21.15
N ALA A 604 -4.96 18.38 -20.06
CA ALA A 604 -5.92 18.87 -19.06
C ALA A 604 -6.94 19.85 -19.64
N THR A 605 -8.23 19.52 -19.54
CA THR A 605 -9.33 20.33 -20.07
C THR A 605 -9.91 21.29 -19.03
N ALA A 606 -9.85 20.96 -17.74
CA ALA A 606 -10.35 21.81 -16.66
C ALA A 606 -9.24 22.69 -16.04
N LEU A 607 -9.63 23.88 -15.57
CA LEU A 607 -8.73 24.80 -14.87
C LEU A 607 -8.20 24.21 -13.55
N ALA A 608 -9.03 23.43 -12.85
CA ALA A 608 -8.67 22.77 -11.59
C ALA A 608 -7.50 21.79 -11.77
N ASP A 609 -7.51 20.98 -12.83
CA ASP A 609 -6.47 19.98 -13.12
C ASP A 609 -5.11 20.65 -13.35
N VAL A 610 -5.07 21.71 -14.16
CA VAL A 610 -3.83 22.46 -14.43
C VAL A 610 -3.35 23.20 -13.18
N THR A 611 -4.26 23.69 -12.34
CA THR A 611 -3.94 24.33 -11.05
C THR A 611 -3.31 23.34 -10.08
N ALA A 612 -3.89 22.15 -9.92
CA ALA A 612 -3.34 21.08 -9.10
C ALA A 612 -1.98 20.59 -9.64
N LEU A 613 -1.84 20.50 -10.96
CA LEU A 613 -0.58 20.14 -11.61
C LEU A 613 0.52 21.19 -11.38
N ALA A 614 0.18 22.49 -11.38
CA ALA A 614 1.12 23.56 -11.02
C ALA A 614 1.59 23.45 -9.56
N GLU A 615 0.66 23.21 -8.62
CA GLU A 615 0.97 22.95 -7.21
C GLU A 615 1.91 21.73 -7.08
N HIS A 616 1.63 20.62 -7.78
CA HIS A 616 2.50 19.45 -7.82
C HIS A 616 3.88 19.72 -8.43
N CYS A 617 4.00 20.52 -9.50
CA CYS A 617 5.30 20.84 -10.11
C CYS A 617 6.22 21.66 -9.18
N LEU A 618 5.66 22.56 -8.38
CA LEU A 618 6.38 23.34 -7.37
C LEU A 618 6.82 22.45 -6.19
N LEU A 619 5.94 21.56 -5.75
CA LEU A 619 6.23 20.59 -4.69
C LEU A 619 7.25 19.52 -5.12
N ALA A 620 7.24 19.13 -6.41
CA ALA A 620 8.23 18.25 -7.02
C ALA A 620 9.55 18.97 -7.38
N GLY A 621 9.56 20.31 -7.43
CA GLY A 621 10.71 21.10 -7.88
C GLY A 621 11.09 20.76 -9.32
N LEU A 622 10.18 21.03 -10.26
CA LEU A 622 10.32 20.78 -11.70
C LEU A 622 10.28 22.12 -12.49
N PRO A 623 11.36 22.92 -12.48
CA PRO A 623 11.36 24.25 -13.09
C PRO A 623 11.11 24.20 -14.60
N ASP A 624 11.60 23.17 -15.29
CA ASP A 624 11.50 23.06 -16.75
C ASP A 624 10.06 22.82 -17.23
N ALA A 625 9.21 22.16 -16.42
CA ALA A 625 7.80 21.93 -16.74
C ALA A 625 6.94 23.20 -16.52
N LEU A 626 7.34 24.10 -15.61
CA LEU A 626 6.52 25.24 -15.20
C LEU A 626 6.12 26.15 -16.37
N PRO A 627 6.99 26.53 -17.34
CA PRO A 627 6.57 27.35 -18.49
C PRO A 627 5.41 26.74 -19.30
N VAL A 628 5.38 25.40 -19.46
CA VAL A 628 4.30 24.70 -20.19
C VAL A 628 3.02 24.68 -19.36
N VAL A 629 3.12 24.33 -18.08
CA VAL A 629 1.99 24.29 -17.14
C VAL A 629 1.37 25.68 -16.97
N MET A 630 2.20 26.71 -16.78
CA MET A 630 1.77 28.11 -16.63
C MET A 630 1.10 28.66 -17.89
N LYS A 631 1.60 28.30 -19.07
CA LYS A 631 0.93 28.65 -20.33
C LYS A 631 -0.44 27.98 -20.43
N ALA A 632 -0.53 26.68 -20.17
CA ALA A 632 -1.81 25.96 -20.16
C ALA A 632 -2.79 26.56 -19.14
N LEU A 633 -2.30 26.95 -17.96
CA LEU A 633 -3.10 27.59 -16.91
C LEU A 633 -3.66 28.94 -17.37
N ALA A 634 -2.82 29.79 -17.97
CA ALA A 634 -3.23 31.08 -18.53
C ALA A 634 -4.24 30.92 -19.68
N ASP A 635 -4.00 29.96 -20.59
CA ASP A 635 -4.89 29.65 -21.72
C ASP A 635 -6.25 29.12 -21.22
N ARG A 636 -6.30 28.22 -20.23
CA ARG A 636 -7.56 27.76 -19.62
C ARG A 636 -8.27 28.90 -18.89
N ALA A 637 -7.58 29.65 -18.04
CA ALA A 637 -8.17 30.74 -17.26
C ALA A 637 -8.67 31.91 -18.11
N ALA A 638 -8.14 32.10 -19.32
CA ALA A 638 -8.62 33.08 -20.29
C ALA A 638 -9.89 32.65 -21.04
N LEU A 639 -10.15 31.34 -21.11
CA LEU A 639 -11.32 30.76 -21.77
C LEU A 639 -12.47 30.44 -20.79
N ASP A 640 -12.17 30.24 -19.50
CA ASP A 640 -13.20 29.98 -18.50
C ASP A 640 -13.96 31.27 -18.11
N ALA A 641 -15.27 31.25 -18.36
CA ALA A 641 -16.18 32.36 -18.04
C ALA A 641 -16.90 32.17 -16.69
N ASP A 642 -16.76 31.00 -16.05
CA ASP A 642 -17.40 30.68 -14.78
C ASP A 642 -16.56 31.21 -13.62
N VAL A 643 -17.04 32.28 -12.98
CA VAL A 643 -16.33 32.92 -11.86
C VAL A 643 -16.23 32.01 -10.63
N GLY A 644 -17.11 31.03 -10.46
CA GLY A 644 -17.02 30.05 -9.38
C GLY A 644 -15.75 29.21 -9.51
N ARG A 645 -15.46 28.72 -10.71
CA ARG A 645 -14.24 27.94 -11.02
C ARG A 645 -12.97 28.76 -10.85
N LEU A 646 -13.00 30.04 -11.25
CA LEU A 646 -11.90 30.97 -11.00
C LEU A 646 -11.67 31.16 -9.49
N ALA A 647 -12.75 31.32 -8.72
CA ALA A 647 -12.72 31.48 -7.27
C ALA A 647 -12.22 30.23 -6.52
N ASP A 648 -12.52 29.03 -7.01
CA ASP A 648 -12.01 27.76 -6.48
C ASP A 648 -10.51 27.56 -6.78
N ALA A 649 -10.02 28.05 -7.93
CA ALA A 649 -8.62 27.92 -8.33
C ALA A 649 -7.67 28.88 -7.59
N LEU A 650 -8.10 30.13 -7.33
CA LEU A 650 -7.25 31.18 -6.74
C LEU A 650 -6.58 30.79 -5.40
N PRO A 651 -7.26 30.15 -4.42
CA PRO A 651 -6.66 29.73 -3.16
C PRO A 651 -5.48 28.76 -3.33
N ALA A 652 -5.52 27.88 -4.33
CA ALA A 652 -4.42 26.94 -4.59
C ALA A 652 -3.18 27.65 -5.15
N LEU A 653 -3.39 28.61 -6.06
CA LEU A 653 -2.32 29.46 -6.59
C LEU A 653 -1.71 30.36 -5.50
N ALA A 654 -2.54 30.97 -4.65
CA ALA A 654 -2.09 31.81 -3.55
C ALA A 654 -1.30 31.03 -2.48
N ARG A 655 -1.73 29.80 -2.14
CA ARG A 655 -0.93 28.89 -1.30
C ARG A 655 0.40 28.54 -1.97
N SER A 656 0.37 28.18 -3.25
CA SER A 656 1.56 27.82 -4.04
C SER A 656 2.62 28.93 -4.08
N LEU A 657 2.19 30.19 -4.23
CA LEU A 657 3.08 31.36 -4.17
C LEU A 657 3.81 31.50 -2.83
N ARG A 658 3.14 31.20 -1.72
CA ARG A 658 3.76 31.21 -0.38
C ARG A 658 4.79 30.10 -0.17
N TYR A 659 4.70 28.98 -0.90
CA TYR A 659 5.72 27.92 -0.87
C TYR A 659 6.93 28.20 -1.77
N GLY A 660 6.80 29.11 -2.74
CA GLY A 660 7.88 29.49 -3.67
C GLY A 660 9.11 30.07 -2.97
N ASP A 661 8.90 30.94 -1.97
CA ASP A 661 9.94 31.58 -1.16
C ASP A 661 10.82 30.55 -0.42
N VAL A 662 10.20 29.51 0.13
CA VAL A 662 10.90 28.40 0.84
C VAL A 662 11.70 27.51 -0.12
N ARG A 663 11.34 27.48 -1.41
CA ARG A 663 11.86 26.52 -2.41
C ARG A 663 12.71 27.16 -3.52
N SER A 664 12.90 28.48 -3.50
CA SER A 664 13.74 29.27 -4.43
C SER A 664 13.38 29.08 -5.91
N THR A 665 12.09 28.98 -6.23
CA THR A 665 11.58 28.89 -7.61
C THR A 665 11.18 30.28 -8.10
N ASP A 666 11.42 30.60 -9.38
CA ASP A 666 10.89 31.84 -9.96
C ASP A 666 9.36 31.73 -10.11
N THR A 667 8.65 32.43 -9.22
CA THR A 667 7.19 32.46 -9.17
C THR A 667 6.58 33.69 -9.84
N ALA A 668 7.34 34.50 -10.58
CA ALA A 668 6.83 35.73 -11.19
C ALA A 668 5.61 35.47 -12.12
N ALA A 669 5.73 34.49 -13.02
CA ALA A 669 4.63 34.10 -13.92
C ALA A 669 3.39 33.58 -13.17
N LEU A 670 3.59 32.90 -12.02
CA LEU A 670 2.50 32.42 -11.18
C LEU A 670 1.78 33.58 -10.46
N ALA A 671 2.53 34.60 -10.04
CA ALA A 671 1.99 35.81 -9.42
C ALA A 671 1.16 36.63 -10.43
N GLU A 672 1.64 36.77 -11.67
CA GLU A 672 0.90 37.43 -12.76
C GLU A 672 -0.43 36.72 -13.07
N VAL A 673 -0.41 35.38 -13.19
CA VAL A 673 -1.64 34.61 -13.43
C VAL A 673 -2.60 34.71 -12.24
N ALA A 674 -2.13 34.56 -11.00
CA ALA A 674 -2.97 34.70 -9.82
C ALA A 674 -3.59 36.10 -9.69
N ALA A 675 -2.83 37.17 -9.99
CA ALA A 675 -3.35 38.53 -10.05
C ALA A 675 -4.43 38.68 -11.12
N GLY A 676 -4.18 38.18 -12.35
CA GLY A 676 -5.17 38.20 -13.44
C GLY A 676 -6.45 37.43 -13.14
N LEU A 677 -6.39 36.30 -12.42
CA LEU A 677 -7.57 35.62 -11.92
C LEU A 677 -8.30 36.46 -10.86
N ALA A 678 -7.58 37.02 -9.89
CA ALA A 678 -8.17 37.83 -8.83
C ALA A 678 -8.90 39.08 -9.40
N GLU A 679 -8.37 39.70 -10.45
CA GLU A 679 -9.03 40.79 -11.17
C GLU A 679 -10.35 40.34 -11.84
N ARG A 680 -10.33 39.20 -12.54
CA ARG A 680 -11.54 38.63 -13.17
C ARG A 680 -12.60 38.27 -12.13
N ILE A 681 -12.19 37.70 -11.00
CA ILE A 681 -13.08 37.39 -9.87
C ILE A 681 -13.69 38.69 -9.31
N CYS A 682 -12.90 39.74 -9.12
CA CYS A 682 -13.42 41.03 -8.65
C CYS A 682 -14.48 41.64 -9.59
N VAL A 683 -14.42 41.37 -10.89
CA VAL A 683 -15.42 41.83 -11.87
C VAL A 683 -16.65 40.90 -11.92
N GLY A 684 -16.43 39.58 -11.95
CA GLY A 684 -17.47 38.58 -12.19
C GLY A 684 -18.26 38.13 -10.96
N LEU A 685 -17.71 38.27 -9.74
CA LEU A 685 -18.36 37.77 -8.52
C LEU A 685 -19.62 38.58 -8.12
N PRO A 686 -19.65 39.93 -8.18
CA PRO A 686 -20.86 40.70 -7.84
C PRO A 686 -22.14 40.38 -8.63
N PRO A 687 -22.12 40.07 -9.94
CA PRO A 687 -23.32 39.58 -10.63
C PRO A 687 -23.62 38.09 -10.35
N ALA A 688 -22.60 37.23 -10.18
CA ALA A 688 -22.80 35.81 -9.89
C ALA A 688 -23.47 35.56 -8.52
N CYS A 689 -23.27 36.46 -7.54
CA CYS A 689 -23.93 36.37 -6.23
C CYS A 689 -25.42 36.77 -6.22
N THR A 690 -26.09 36.92 -7.37
CA THR A 690 -27.51 37.34 -7.46
C THR A 690 -28.41 36.25 -8.03
N GLY A 691 -29.66 36.17 -7.54
CA GLY A 691 -30.66 35.23 -8.06
C GLY A 691 -30.40 33.75 -7.77
N LEU A 692 -29.68 33.45 -6.68
CA LEU A 692 -29.30 32.09 -6.26
C LEU A 692 -30.37 31.42 -5.41
N ASP A 693 -30.37 30.09 -5.40
CA ASP A 693 -31.02 29.28 -4.37
C ASP A 693 -30.14 29.16 -3.11
N ALA A 694 -30.62 28.43 -2.09
CA ALA A 694 -29.92 28.29 -0.81
C ALA A 694 -28.55 27.57 -0.95
N ASP A 695 -28.50 26.51 -1.75
CA ASP A 695 -27.29 25.70 -1.93
C ASP A 695 -26.22 26.45 -2.75
N GLY A 696 -26.63 27.14 -3.81
CA GLY A 696 -25.76 28.02 -4.61
C GLY A 696 -25.26 29.23 -3.82
N ALA A 697 -26.10 29.82 -2.97
CA ALA A 697 -25.70 30.92 -2.09
C ALA A 697 -24.65 30.49 -1.05
N GLU A 698 -24.80 29.29 -0.46
CA GLU A 698 -23.82 28.74 0.48
C GLU A 698 -22.52 28.29 -0.22
N ALA A 699 -22.59 27.76 -1.44
CA ALA A 699 -21.41 27.49 -2.26
C ALA A 699 -20.61 28.77 -2.58
N LEU A 700 -21.27 29.82 -3.07
CA LEU A 700 -20.63 31.10 -3.36
C LEU A 700 -20.14 31.83 -2.09
N ARG A 701 -20.81 31.65 -0.94
CA ARG A 701 -20.29 32.16 0.35
C ARG A 701 -18.94 31.54 0.71
N ARG A 702 -18.77 30.22 0.54
CA ARG A 702 -17.46 29.55 0.74
C ARG A 702 -16.40 30.06 -0.22
N GLN A 703 -16.76 30.29 -1.49
CA GLN A 703 -15.86 30.87 -2.49
C GLN A 703 -15.43 32.30 -2.14
N VAL A 704 -16.35 33.18 -1.72
CA VAL A 704 -16.03 34.54 -1.24
C VAL A 704 -15.02 34.50 -0.08
N GLU A 705 -15.22 33.60 0.88
CA GLU A 705 -14.33 33.42 2.02
C GLU A 705 -12.94 32.89 1.63
N ALA A 706 -12.89 31.88 0.75
CA ALA A 706 -11.64 31.33 0.25
C ALA A 706 -10.85 32.35 -0.60
N VAL A 707 -11.53 33.13 -1.45
CA VAL A 707 -10.94 34.23 -2.23
C VAL A 707 -10.43 35.35 -1.33
N HIS A 708 -11.16 35.74 -0.28
CA HIS A 708 -10.68 36.74 0.68
C HIS A 708 -9.37 36.28 1.35
N GLY A 709 -9.32 35.03 1.81
CA GLY A 709 -8.08 34.44 2.34
C GLY A 709 -6.94 34.39 1.31
N ALA A 710 -7.25 34.04 0.05
CA ALA A 710 -6.27 34.00 -1.04
C ALA A 710 -5.70 35.38 -1.37
N ILE A 711 -6.54 36.42 -1.43
CA ILE A 711 -6.13 37.80 -1.67
C ILE A 711 -5.27 38.31 -0.50
N GLY A 712 -5.61 37.98 0.75
CA GLY A 712 -4.76 38.25 1.92
C GLY A 712 -3.36 37.64 1.81
N LEU A 713 -3.24 36.42 1.28
CA LEU A 713 -1.95 35.77 1.02
C LEU A 713 -1.17 36.45 -0.13
N LEU A 714 -1.84 36.84 -1.22
CA LEU A 714 -1.21 37.54 -2.35
C LEU A 714 -0.64 38.90 -1.94
N LEU A 715 -1.39 39.65 -1.13
CA LEU A 715 -0.99 40.97 -0.62
C LEU A 715 0.14 40.91 0.42
N ALA A 716 0.36 39.75 1.05
CA ALA A 716 1.49 39.52 1.95
C ALA A 716 2.76 39.05 1.21
N GLY A 717 2.65 38.71 -0.07
CA GLY A 717 3.77 38.26 -0.92
C GLY A 717 4.40 39.39 -1.73
N THR A 718 5.36 39.02 -2.59
CA THR A 718 6.08 39.94 -3.51
C THR A 718 5.35 40.18 -4.84
N ALA A 719 4.08 39.79 -4.95
CA ALA A 719 3.31 39.91 -6.18
C ALA A 719 2.97 41.38 -6.51
N PRO A 720 2.90 41.77 -7.80
CA PRO A 720 2.41 43.08 -8.22
C PRO A 720 0.88 43.16 -8.02
N ALA A 721 0.46 43.42 -6.78
CA ALA A 721 -0.94 43.47 -6.34
C ALA A 721 -1.46 44.92 -6.17
N GLU A 722 -0.92 45.86 -6.95
CA GLU A 722 -1.27 47.29 -6.85
C GLU A 722 -2.78 47.50 -7.12
N GLY A 723 -3.47 48.17 -6.21
CA GLY A 723 -4.91 48.36 -6.26
C GLY A 723 -5.77 47.10 -6.07
N LEU A 724 -5.20 45.91 -5.80
CA LEU A 724 -6.01 44.67 -5.66
C LEU A 724 -6.85 44.69 -4.38
N ARG A 725 -6.31 45.19 -3.26
CA ARG A 725 -7.02 45.32 -1.99
C ARG A 725 -8.24 46.23 -2.13
N GLU A 726 -8.05 47.41 -2.70
CA GLU A 726 -9.11 48.41 -2.93
C GLU A 726 -10.22 47.87 -3.85
N ARG A 727 -9.85 47.06 -4.85
CA ARG A 727 -10.81 46.39 -5.75
C ARG A 727 -11.61 45.31 -5.03
N TRP A 728 -10.97 44.51 -4.17
CA TRP A 728 -11.65 43.49 -3.37
C TRP A 728 -12.56 44.11 -2.29
N ASP A 729 -12.09 45.15 -1.59
CA ASP A 729 -12.90 45.93 -0.66
C ASP A 729 -14.17 46.45 -1.35
N ALA A 730 -14.02 47.03 -2.55
CA ALA A 730 -15.16 47.53 -3.34
C ALA A 730 -16.12 46.41 -3.81
N VAL A 731 -15.66 45.17 -3.92
CA VAL A 731 -16.51 43.99 -4.19
C VAL A 731 -17.28 43.60 -2.94
N LEU A 732 -16.63 43.49 -1.79
CA LEU A 732 -17.30 43.17 -0.52
C LEU A 732 -18.34 44.23 -0.15
N HIS A 733 -18.06 45.52 -0.36
CA HIS A 733 -19.04 46.59 -0.16
C HIS A 733 -20.26 46.47 -1.09
N LYS A 734 -20.05 46.12 -2.38
CA LYS A 734 -21.15 45.84 -3.31
C LYS A 734 -21.97 44.62 -2.91
N LEU A 735 -21.33 43.57 -2.41
CA LEU A 735 -22.00 42.35 -1.95
C LEU A 735 -22.82 42.62 -0.69
N ALA A 736 -22.29 43.34 0.31
CA ALA A 736 -23.00 43.68 1.54
C ALA A 736 -24.25 44.56 1.29
N ALA A 737 -24.12 45.57 0.42
CA ALA A 737 -25.14 46.61 0.22
C ALA A 737 -26.26 46.26 -0.78
N ARG A 738 -26.13 45.23 -1.62
CA ARG A 738 -27.12 44.87 -2.64
C ARG A 738 -28.18 43.91 -2.11
N ASP A 739 -29.45 44.33 -2.08
CA ASP A 739 -30.55 43.47 -1.65
C ASP A 739 -30.84 42.27 -2.56
N ALA A 740 -30.43 42.32 -3.83
CA ALA A 740 -30.54 41.19 -4.76
C ALA A 740 -29.51 40.07 -4.54
N VAL A 741 -28.60 40.23 -3.57
CA VAL A 741 -27.61 39.21 -3.14
C VAL A 741 -28.19 38.43 -1.97
N ALA A 742 -28.02 37.10 -1.97
CA ALA A 742 -28.52 36.24 -0.90
C ALA A 742 -28.00 36.66 0.49
N GLY A 743 -28.87 36.66 1.50
CA GLY A 743 -28.57 37.15 2.85
C GLY A 743 -27.25 36.63 3.42
N ILE A 744 -26.98 35.34 3.27
CA ILE A 744 -25.77 34.67 3.79
C ILE A 744 -24.45 35.22 3.22
N ILE A 745 -24.45 35.66 1.96
CA ILE A 745 -23.28 36.30 1.33
C ILE A 745 -23.14 37.74 1.83
N ARG A 746 -24.25 38.48 1.95
CA ARG A 746 -24.27 39.86 2.48
C ARG A 746 -23.73 39.93 3.91
N GLY A 747 -24.19 39.02 4.78
CA GLY A 747 -23.72 38.90 6.16
C GLY A 747 -22.22 38.60 6.22
N ARG A 748 -21.74 37.61 5.44
CA ARG A 748 -20.31 37.26 5.43
C ARG A 748 -19.44 38.39 4.90
N ALA A 749 -19.85 39.07 3.83
CA ALA A 749 -19.13 40.23 3.29
C ALA A 749 -19.05 41.40 4.29
N THR A 750 -20.15 41.66 5.01
CA THR A 750 -20.18 42.66 6.10
C THR A 750 -19.21 42.28 7.22
N ARG A 751 -19.16 41.00 7.62
CA ARG A 751 -18.23 40.52 8.65
C ARG A 751 -16.76 40.65 8.22
N LEU A 752 -16.41 40.22 7.00
CA LEU A 752 -15.04 40.31 6.49
C LEU A 752 -14.51 41.76 6.44
N LEU A 753 -15.35 42.72 6.05
CA LEU A 753 -14.99 44.14 6.08
C LEU A 753 -14.82 44.69 7.51
N LEU A 754 -15.62 44.21 8.47
CA LEU A 754 -15.49 44.58 9.87
C LEU A 754 -14.20 44.00 10.49
N ASP A 755 -13.89 42.74 10.20
CA ASP A 755 -12.67 42.03 10.66
C ASP A 755 -11.38 42.75 10.21
N GLU A 756 -11.32 43.23 8.98
CA GLU A 756 -10.18 44.02 8.46
C GLU A 756 -10.24 45.53 8.82
N GLY A 757 -11.24 45.98 9.61
CA GLY A 757 -11.40 47.39 9.99
C GLY A 757 -11.73 48.33 8.81
N ARG A 758 -12.27 47.77 7.72
CA ARG A 758 -12.67 48.49 6.49
C ARG A 758 -14.11 48.98 6.54
N LEU A 759 -14.88 48.53 7.54
CA LEU A 759 -16.24 48.99 7.85
C LEU A 759 -16.30 49.52 9.29
N ALA A 760 -16.97 50.65 9.50
CA ALA A 760 -17.24 51.18 10.84
C ALA A 760 -18.34 50.36 11.54
N GLU A 761 -18.31 50.31 12.88
CA GLU A 761 -19.29 49.57 13.68
C GLU A 761 -20.71 50.09 13.49
N ASP A 762 -20.89 51.42 13.45
CA ASP A 762 -22.18 52.06 13.19
C ASP A 762 -22.77 51.63 11.83
N GLU A 763 -21.92 51.44 10.83
CA GLU A 763 -22.32 51.03 9.48
C GLU A 763 -22.63 49.52 9.41
N ALA A 764 -21.88 48.70 10.14
CA ALA A 764 -22.20 47.28 10.34
C ALA A 764 -23.55 47.10 11.07
N ALA A 765 -23.79 47.89 12.12
CA ALA A 765 -25.07 47.94 12.84
C ALA A 765 -26.21 48.42 11.94
N ARG A 766 -25.97 49.43 11.08
CA ARG A 766 -26.95 49.91 10.09
C ARG A 766 -27.32 48.84 9.05
N LEU A 767 -26.32 48.12 8.52
CA LEU A 767 -26.55 47.03 7.56
C LEU A 767 -27.30 45.84 8.20
N MET A 768 -26.96 45.50 9.44
CA MET A 768 -27.67 44.50 10.24
C MET A 768 -29.13 44.92 10.50
N GLY A 769 -29.38 46.16 10.93
CA GLY A 769 -30.73 46.68 11.16
C GLY A 769 -31.60 46.73 9.89
N LEU A 770 -31.00 46.95 8.72
CA LEU A 770 -31.70 46.87 7.43
C LEU A 770 -32.03 45.42 7.04
N ALA A 771 -31.06 44.51 7.12
CA ALA A 771 -31.27 43.10 6.81
C ALA A 771 -32.33 42.46 7.73
N LEU A 772 -32.41 42.91 8.99
CA LEU A 772 -33.27 42.35 10.03
C LEU A 772 -34.50 43.22 10.30
N SER A 773 -34.90 44.03 9.31
CA SER A 773 -36.10 44.88 9.38
C SER A 773 -37.39 44.05 9.35
N PRO A 774 -38.52 44.57 9.89
CA PRO A 774 -39.82 43.90 9.82
C PRO A 774 -40.36 43.63 8.40
N GLY A 775 -39.77 44.26 7.37
CA GLY A 775 -40.13 44.02 5.96
C GLY A 775 -39.35 42.88 5.30
N THR A 776 -38.29 42.36 5.92
CA THR A 776 -37.48 41.27 5.36
C THR A 776 -38.14 39.91 5.59
N GLN A 777 -38.05 39.00 4.62
CA GLN A 777 -38.48 37.62 4.83
C GLN A 777 -37.64 36.96 5.95
N PRO A 778 -38.24 36.23 6.91
CA PRO A 778 -37.49 35.62 8.02
C PRO A 778 -36.35 34.70 7.59
N ALA A 779 -36.50 34.01 6.46
CA ALA A 779 -35.45 33.16 5.88
C ALA A 779 -34.20 33.96 5.44
N ASP A 780 -34.38 35.12 4.80
CA ASP A 780 -33.27 35.99 4.36
C ASP A 780 -32.58 36.66 5.56
N ALA A 781 -33.38 37.08 6.55
CA ALA A 781 -32.88 37.62 7.82
C ALA A 781 -32.00 36.59 8.55
N ALA A 782 -32.46 35.35 8.66
CA ALA A 782 -31.69 34.26 9.26
C ALA A 782 -30.42 33.92 8.48
N ALA A 783 -30.51 33.84 7.16
CA ALA A 783 -29.36 33.63 6.29
C ALA A 783 -28.31 34.73 6.51
N TRP A 784 -28.72 35.99 6.63
CA TRP A 784 -27.81 37.11 6.90
C TRP A 784 -27.06 36.95 8.22
N ILE A 785 -27.76 36.61 9.32
CA ILE A 785 -27.12 36.38 10.63
C ILE A 785 -26.16 35.19 10.58
N GLU A 786 -26.56 34.10 9.93
CA GLU A 786 -25.73 32.91 9.76
C GLU A 786 -24.43 33.21 9.00
N GLY A 787 -24.49 34.07 7.98
CA GLY A 787 -23.32 34.56 7.26
C GLY A 787 -22.45 35.54 8.06
N PHE A 788 -23.05 36.43 8.86
CA PHE A 788 -22.34 37.45 9.63
C PHE A 788 -21.62 36.89 10.86
N VAL A 789 -22.30 36.06 11.65
CA VAL A 789 -21.76 35.49 12.88
C VAL A 789 -20.93 34.22 12.60
N GLY A 790 -21.22 33.53 11.49
CA GLY A 790 -20.63 32.24 11.13
C GLY A 790 -21.31 31.09 11.90
N GLY A 791 -21.77 30.07 11.17
CA GLY A 791 -22.39 28.86 11.72
C GLY A 791 -21.38 27.87 12.33
N ALA A 792 -21.56 26.57 12.06
CA ALA A 792 -20.76 25.48 12.64
C ALA A 792 -19.22 25.66 12.52
N SER A 793 -18.76 26.40 11.52
CA SER A 793 -17.34 26.65 11.19
C SER A 793 -16.67 27.71 12.10
N GLY A 794 -16.77 27.57 13.42
CA GLY A 794 -15.93 28.30 14.38
C GLY A 794 -16.36 29.73 14.78
N GLY A 795 -17.43 30.28 14.19
CA GLY A 795 -17.88 31.66 14.46
C GLY A 795 -18.17 31.98 15.93
N GLY A 796 -18.73 31.01 16.67
CA GLY A 796 -19.01 31.15 18.09
C GLY A 796 -17.77 31.38 18.98
N MET A 797 -16.58 30.95 18.55
CA MET A 797 -15.34 31.18 19.30
C MET A 797 -14.87 32.64 19.18
N LEU A 798 -15.12 33.29 18.04
CA LEU A 798 -14.84 34.72 17.85
C LEU A 798 -15.75 35.57 18.74
N LEU A 799 -17.05 35.25 18.83
CA LEU A 799 -17.98 35.89 19.77
C LEU A 799 -17.56 35.80 21.25
N VAL A 800 -16.79 34.77 21.64
CA VAL A 800 -16.27 34.63 23.01
C VAL A 800 -15.10 35.56 23.29
N HIS A 801 -14.35 35.96 22.26
CA HIS A 801 -13.12 36.75 22.38
C HIS A 801 -13.26 38.21 21.90
N ASP A 802 -14.29 38.51 21.12
CA ASP A 802 -14.59 39.83 20.56
C ASP A 802 -15.84 40.42 21.24
N GLU A 803 -15.63 41.11 22.36
CA GLU A 803 -16.70 41.78 23.12
C GLU A 803 -17.45 42.84 22.29
N ARG A 804 -16.81 43.42 21.25
CA ARG A 804 -17.41 44.42 20.36
C ARG A 804 -18.41 43.77 19.41
N LEU A 805 -18.03 42.64 18.80
CA LEU A 805 -18.96 41.82 18.01
C LEU A 805 -20.13 41.31 18.88
N LEU A 806 -19.84 40.80 20.08
CA LEU A 806 -20.88 40.33 20.99
C LEU A 806 -21.87 41.46 21.33
N GLY A 807 -21.35 42.67 21.60
CA GLY A 807 -22.16 43.87 21.84
C GLY A 807 -23.04 44.28 20.64
N LEU A 808 -22.55 44.15 19.40
CA LEU A 808 -23.36 44.40 18.20
C LEU A 808 -24.54 43.41 18.10
N VAL A 809 -24.30 42.12 18.32
CA VAL A 809 -25.35 41.08 18.26
C VAL A 809 -26.35 41.24 19.41
N ASP A 810 -25.89 41.58 20.62
CA ASP A 810 -26.72 41.82 21.80
C ASP A 810 -27.59 43.09 21.66
N ALA A 811 -27.00 44.21 21.20
CA ALA A 811 -27.72 45.45 20.94
C ALA A 811 -28.79 45.31 19.85
N TRP A 812 -28.57 44.46 18.84
CA TRP A 812 -29.61 44.10 17.89
C TRP A 812 -30.69 43.22 18.53
N LEU A 813 -30.32 42.10 19.19
CA LEU A 813 -31.28 41.16 19.80
C LEU A 813 -32.21 41.85 20.80
N THR A 814 -31.68 42.77 21.61
CA THR A 814 -32.45 43.55 22.58
C THR A 814 -33.31 44.66 21.95
N GLY A 815 -33.01 45.05 20.70
CA GLY A 815 -33.78 46.00 19.90
C GLY A 815 -34.90 45.39 19.06
N VAL A 816 -35.02 44.06 18.97
CA VAL A 816 -36.07 43.39 18.18
C VAL A 816 -37.44 43.51 18.90
N PRO A 817 -38.50 44.00 18.23
CA PRO A 817 -39.85 44.00 18.80
C PRO A 817 -40.33 42.58 19.16
N ALA A 818 -41.04 42.43 20.28
CA ALA A 818 -41.46 41.12 20.81
C ALA A 818 -42.29 40.28 19.81
N GLU A 819 -43.07 40.95 18.96
CA GLU A 819 -43.83 40.33 17.87
C GLU A 819 -42.93 39.72 16.78
N MET A 820 -41.88 40.45 16.35
CA MET A 820 -40.89 39.95 15.38
C MET A 820 -39.92 38.91 15.98
N PHE A 821 -39.63 39.01 17.28
CA PHE A 821 -38.72 38.08 17.96
C PHE A 821 -39.19 36.63 17.86
N THR A 822 -40.51 36.40 17.91
CA THR A 822 -41.10 35.05 17.83
C THR A 822 -40.83 34.37 16.48
N ASP A 823 -40.84 35.12 15.39
CA ASP A 823 -40.61 34.59 14.03
C ASP A 823 -39.13 34.31 13.74
N VAL A 824 -38.23 35.10 14.34
CA VAL A 824 -36.77 34.99 14.14
C VAL A 824 -36.13 33.98 15.12
N LEU A 825 -36.74 33.73 16.28
CA LEU A 825 -36.23 32.83 17.33
C LEU A 825 -35.92 31.39 16.88
N PRO A 826 -36.75 30.69 16.08
CA PRO A 826 -36.45 29.32 15.63
C PRO A 826 -35.18 29.26 14.77
N LEU A 827 -34.93 30.32 14.01
CA LEU A 827 -33.81 30.44 13.08
C LEU A 827 -32.52 30.81 13.82
N LEU A 828 -32.58 31.75 14.76
CA LEU A 828 -31.48 32.00 15.70
C LEU A 828 -31.09 30.73 16.47
N ARG A 829 -32.08 29.98 16.95
CA ARG A 829 -31.85 28.71 17.64
C ARG A 829 -31.14 27.71 16.75
N ARG A 830 -31.45 27.63 15.44
CA ARG A 830 -30.70 26.82 14.47
C ARG A 830 -29.24 27.26 14.42
N THR A 831 -28.97 28.53 14.11
CA THR A 831 -27.62 29.07 13.95
C THR A 831 -26.75 28.89 15.20
N PHE A 832 -27.26 29.25 16.38
CA PHE A 832 -26.53 29.09 17.64
C PHE A 832 -26.41 27.63 18.11
N SER A 833 -27.33 26.74 17.72
CA SER A 833 -27.23 25.31 18.10
C SER A 833 -26.05 24.58 17.46
N ALA A 834 -25.54 25.09 16.34
CA ALA A 834 -24.39 24.57 15.62
C ALA A 834 -23.05 24.77 16.37
N TYR A 835 -23.02 25.61 17.42
CA TYR A 835 -21.83 25.82 18.22
C TYR A 835 -21.60 24.70 19.23
N GLU A 836 -20.33 24.42 19.53
CA GLU A 836 -19.97 23.43 20.55
C GLU A 836 -20.62 23.73 21.91
N PRO A 837 -20.97 22.71 22.71
CA PRO A 837 -21.57 22.90 24.03
C PRO A 837 -20.72 23.77 24.98
N GLY A 838 -19.39 23.72 24.85
CA GLY A 838 -18.47 24.56 25.62
C GLY A 838 -18.59 26.04 25.25
N VAL A 839 -18.54 26.35 23.96
CA VAL A 839 -18.68 27.72 23.42
C VAL A 839 -20.02 28.33 23.81
N ARG A 840 -21.13 27.59 23.65
CA ARG A 840 -22.47 28.06 24.06
C ARG A 840 -22.58 28.39 25.54
N ARG A 841 -21.94 27.59 26.41
CA ARG A 841 -21.89 27.86 27.86
C ARG A 841 -21.15 29.17 28.14
N THR A 842 -19.99 29.38 27.51
CA THR A 842 -19.18 30.59 27.70
C THR A 842 -19.90 31.84 27.21
N LEU A 843 -20.57 31.79 26.05
CA LEU A 843 -21.40 32.90 25.55
C LEU A 843 -22.55 33.22 26.51
N GLY A 844 -23.25 32.21 27.03
CA GLY A 844 -24.29 32.41 28.04
C GLY A 844 -23.76 33.01 29.36
N GLU A 845 -22.51 32.71 29.73
CA GLU A 845 -21.86 33.35 30.87
C GLU A 845 -21.46 34.81 30.60
N LEU A 846 -21.02 35.14 29.39
CA LEU A 846 -20.70 36.51 28.98
C LEU A 846 -21.95 37.39 28.95
N VAL A 847 -23.03 36.94 28.30
CA VAL A 847 -24.32 37.65 28.29
C VAL A 847 -24.86 37.85 29.71
N ARG A 848 -24.71 36.85 30.60
CA ARG A 848 -25.10 36.97 32.02
C ARG A 848 -24.26 38.00 32.81
N ARG A 849 -23.03 38.32 32.39
CA ARG A 849 -22.21 39.38 33.02
C ARG A 849 -22.66 40.78 32.61
N GLY A 850 -23.31 40.90 31.45
CA GLY A 850 -23.72 42.18 30.86
C GLY A 850 -22.55 42.96 30.25
N PRO A 851 -22.83 44.00 29.45
CA PRO A 851 -21.80 44.86 28.87
C PRO A 851 -21.07 45.63 29.97
N VAL A 852 -19.73 45.57 29.97
CA VAL A 852 -18.90 46.31 30.92
C VAL A 852 -18.97 47.79 30.55
N HIS A 853 -19.63 48.61 31.39
CA HIS A 853 -19.70 50.06 31.16
C HIS A 853 -18.30 50.70 31.10
N GLU A 854 -18.05 51.49 30.05
CA GLU A 854 -16.92 52.41 29.96
C GLU A 854 -16.95 53.40 31.13
N GLY A 855 -16.15 53.12 32.17
CA GLY A 855 -16.12 53.93 33.39
C GLY A 855 -15.55 53.22 34.62
N ALA A 856 -15.58 51.89 34.67
CA ALA A 856 -14.92 51.12 35.72
C ALA A 856 -13.39 51.20 35.57
N ARG A 857 -12.72 51.95 36.47
CA ARG A 857 -11.26 52.11 36.47
C ARG A 857 -10.54 50.77 36.74
N ARG A 858 -9.35 50.63 36.16
CA ARG A 858 -8.39 49.52 36.37
C ARG A 858 -7.91 49.41 37.83
N GLU A 859 -8.72 48.84 38.72
CA GLU A 859 -8.29 48.47 40.08
C GLU A 859 -8.87 47.11 40.56
N ASP A 860 -8.89 46.07 39.71
CA ASP A 860 -8.83 44.67 40.19
C ASP A 860 -8.28 43.67 39.15
N VAL A 861 -7.14 43.98 38.51
CA VAL A 861 -6.42 43.03 37.64
C VAL A 861 -5.57 42.10 38.50
N GLY A 862 -6.23 41.26 39.30
CA GLY A 862 -5.56 40.43 40.31
C GLY A 862 -6.21 39.08 40.64
N ARG A 863 -7.39 38.75 40.07
CA ARG A 863 -8.12 37.52 40.44
C ARG A 863 -8.36 36.58 39.27
N VAL A 864 -7.64 35.46 39.30
CA VAL A 864 -7.91 34.27 38.48
C VAL A 864 -9.37 33.84 38.67
N PRO A 865 -10.14 33.52 37.60
CA PRO A 865 -11.52 33.07 37.76
C PRO A 865 -11.58 31.72 38.48
N GLY A 866 -12.00 31.75 39.74
CA GLY A 866 -12.27 30.53 40.50
C GLY A 866 -13.52 29.82 39.97
N GLY A 867 -13.38 28.55 39.60
CA GLY A 867 -14.53 27.67 39.38
C GLY A 867 -15.34 27.47 40.67
N PHE A 868 -16.61 27.09 40.52
CA PHE A 868 -17.56 26.68 41.57
C PHE A 868 -17.45 27.41 42.93
N GLY A 869 -18.37 28.35 43.18
CA GLY A 869 -18.52 28.97 44.50
C GLY A 869 -18.64 27.94 45.64
N PRO A 870 -18.13 28.23 46.85
CA PRO A 870 -17.83 27.22 47.88
C PRO A 870 -19.06 26.79 48.70
N GLY A 871 -20.19 26.52 48.04
CA GLY A 871 -21.43 26.16 48.72
C GLY A 871 -22.52 25.64 47.79
N LEU A 872 -23.34 24.75 48.33
CA LEU A 872 -24.53 24.24 47.67
C LEU A 872 -25.64 25.30 47.78
N ASP A 873 -26.08 25.84 46.65
CA ASP A 873 -27.19 26.79 46.58
C ASP A 873 -28.49 26.09 46.99
N ARG A 874 -28.86 26.25 48.26
CA ARG A 874 -30.03 25.57 48.85
C ARG A 874 -31.32 26.02 48.19
N ALA A 875 -31.51 27.32 47.93
CA ALA A 875 -32.71 27.81 47.26
C ALA A 875 -32.90 27.17 45.88
N ARG A 876 -31.81 26.94 45.15
CA ARG A 876 -31.86 26.27 43.84
C ARG A 876 -31.97 24.74 43.93
N ALA A 877 -31.47 24.11 45.00
CA ALA A 877 -31.65 22.69 45.26
C ALA A 877 -33.11 22.37 45.68
N ASP A 878 -33.66 23.16 46.61
CA ASP A 878 -35.01 23.05 47.13
C ASP A 878 -36.05 23.26 46.01
N ALA A 879 -35.78 24.18 45.07
CA ALA A 879 -36.62 24.40 43.89
C ALA A 879 -36.70 23.22 42.90
N VAL A 880 -35.73 22.29 42.92
CA VAL A 880 -35.72 21.09 42.06
C VAL A 880 -36.42 19.90 42.74
N GLU A 881 -36.53 19.89 44.06
CA GLU A 881 -37.08 18.78 44.83
C GLU A 881 -38.51 18.36 44.40
N PRO A 882 -39.48 19.27 44.13
CA PRO A 882 -40.81 18.87 43.67
C PRO A 882 -40.78 18.10 42.34
N VAL A 883 -39.91 18.53 41.42
CA VAL A 883 -39.74 17.87 40.11
C VAL A 883 -39.04 16.52 40.29
N LEU A 884 -38.04 16.43 41.16
CA LEU A 884 -37.33 15.19 41.45
C LEU A 884 -38.26 14.14 42.08
N ARG A 885 -39.09 14.54 43.04
CA ARG A 885 -40.12 13.68 43.69
C ARG A 885 -41.14 13.15 42.67
N LEU A 886 -41.50 13.97 41.68
CA LEU A 886 -42.42 13.61 40.60
C LEU A 886 -41.79 12.62 39.61
N LEU A 887 -40.51 12.79 39.27
CA LEU A 887 -39.75 11.87 38.41
C LEU A 887 -39.46 10.50 39.07
N ILE A 888 -39.25 10.45 40.40
CA ILE A 888 -39.05 9.20 41.16
C ILE A 888 -40.36 8.57 41.67
N GLY A 889 -41.52 9.05 41.21
CA GLY A 889 -42.83 8.43 41.44
C GLY A 889 -43.36 8.48 42.88
N ARG A 890 -42.79 9.33 43.76
CA ARG A 890 -43.26 9.45 45.15
C ARG A 890 -44.35 10.51 45.27
N ARG A 891 -45.59 10.08 45.54
CA ARG A 891 -46.71 10.98 45.87
C ARG A 891 -46.43 11.69 47.19
N SER A 892 -46.65 13.00 47.21
CA SER A 892 -46.67 13.79 48.45
C SER A 892 -47.90 13.43 49.28
N GLU A 893 -47.72 13.11 50.56
CA GLU A 893 -48.82 13.17 51.53
C GLU A 893 -49.07 14.63 51.96
N PRO A 894 -50.32 15.02 52.26
CA PRO A 894 -50.62 16.38 52.71
C PRO A 894 -50.24 16.58 54.18
N GLU A 895 -49.39 17.58 54.47
CA GLU A 895 -49.18 18.02 55.84
C GLU A 895 -50.48 18.57 56.43
N GLY A 896 -50.93 17.95 57.53
CA GLY A 896 -52.10 18.40 58.28
C GLY A 896 -51.80 19.67 59.06
N ALA A 897 -52.75 20.60 59.05
CA ALA A 897 -52.65 21.84 59.82
C ALA A 897 -52.64 21.59 61.33
N ALA A 898 -51.72 22.24 62.03
CA ALA A 898 -51.76 22.44 63.48
C ALA A 898 -51.34 23.90 63.77
N GLY A 899 -52.31 24.78 63.92
CA GLY A 899 -52.12 26.24 64.09
C GLY A 899 -53.08 27.04 63.22
#